data_AF-A0A921HA61-F1
#
_entry.id   AF-A0A921HA61-F1
#
_cell.length_a   1.000
_cell.length_b   1.000
_cell.length_c   1.000
_cell.angle_alpha   90.00
_cell.angle_beta   90.00
_cell.angle_gamma   90.00
#
_symmetry.space_group_name_H-M   'P 1'
#
loop_
_entity.id
_entity.type
_entity.pdbx_description
1 polymer ?
#
loop_
_entity_poly.entity_id
_entity_poly.type
_entity_poly.pdbx_seq_one_letter_code
_entity_poly.pdbx_strand_id
1 'polypeptide(L)'
;MNFNITHRFYQQGGTLAANNLNLAADSVLIESRFSENQDTGSFYRRQLDQQAQLNIQKDLTISTQGDAQFNAVKINTDNATFYIGGNLTLGTQAAINKEHYIMDADNYWKLDQYNEIATSLSATGNALLSAKKGINLYGTQVDTKNDLTMVSEQGNINIAAVRKQEQLSSGIKHTDKGLLSRTTIMTKHDHRYDLAQGSQLTANNTTLVANQGQIDVKGSTIVADNNVSLQAQDIEITVAKNTRQEHDFYSEKKSGVMSSGMSVTLGNRKEATDTINRQQITQGSQIGSLQGDIHLIAQENYQQQGSRVTAGNGDITIAAKKIDITAAENSVTTDYQHYFKQSGVTLGVNIPIIQAAQQVQQTSESIKRIGDAKDNHINALAAINAAFDLANTADVVSNVADAIANQGVQGLTQNIGISIGYGKQKSEQTIHTETTTASPSKINTTGNVMLYTTADKDTAHIAVKGSEIVGQQGTTLATAGDLTITAQQQTHQERSHNQSSGWNAGVAINYGSNGVAFGITAGGNTGKGYGNDDETTWTNSRIGNKQSQTTLVSGKDLTIQGGQVVGDSVKVQANNLNITSLQDTATYQGKQTSAQMTVGYGASLSGNYNQSKINADYASVNQQSGILAGDGGYNVNIDKKVDLKGGAILSTATSDKNSLLAQTFTFSDMKNYSKEKASAVDFNAGFSIGRDQTSEQDKKDNQMYRAEREKNGETFNQANPNKKNSSPIAFGIGEKDVHSTDLYAVSKIGLTNLLGNTKKSESDSSVTTSVISEGKFTISDQQGQENIKRVTKNVIEQTNSLKQKDYQALQKEVETDSAIKKGFLTHIAGFTDEAYRTMFIAEHRMFTAKTDENGNPIEDKKLTQSLDQEARQAADKKLQNGEITQAEYQQEVANYKKDQLGKGRNIYELREVSDREREHLKQVTYTDPITGETENRYVVAFNGIFNDKNAAAKFAWQNYVAKQGESGEIDTRIYKDVYFVHHPQANNAISELLIAGYEKMLEGELGTTLGISNSSAQAITLMKQYGTDNLFIGAHSRGTLTITNALNSLDNKENRENKLLSGTIIKMVGPAANVSRADNALSYLQTGEKRISAEGAIRIENHQSDVVGSLPIILGGNPATMNDNWNNKAFGKKLLDIFGDNSSVHNCYGLGQRQCGEDGYRKKDDLRMNKEKNIFELNNPKQEK
;
A
#
# COMPACT_ATOMS: atom_id res chain seq x y z
N MET A 1 66.44 -17.03 9.47
CA MET A 1 66.40 -18.42 9.97
C MET A 1 66.34 -19.33 8.76
N ASN A 2 67.13 -20.40 8.73
CA ASN A 2 67.16 -21.37 7.65
C ASN A 2 66.94 -22.76 8.24
N PHE A 3 65.86 -23.44 7.85
CA PHE A 3 65.55 -24.81 8.23
C PHE A 3 65.68 -25.71 7.02
N ASN A 4 66.39 -26.83 7.18
CA ASN A 4 66.47 -27.90 6.20
C ASN A 4 66.17 -29.22 6.91
N ILE A 5 64.95 -29.73 6.72
CA ILE A 5 64.37 -30.82 7.53
C ILE A 5 64.07 -31.99 6.61
N THR A 6 64.60 -33.16 6.92
CA THR A 6 64.49 -34.35 6.05
C THR A 6 63.12 -35.03 6.07
N HIS A 7 62.19 -34.56 6.89
CA HIS A 7 60.84 -35.13 7.04
C HIS A 7 59.83 -33.98 7.16
N ARG A 8 59.07 -33.90 8.26
CA ARG A 8 58.02 -32.88 8.44
C ARG A 8 58.48 -31.73 9.34
N PHE A 9 58.22 -30.50 8.92
CA PHE A 9 58.15 -29.37 9.84
C PHE A 9 56.74 -29.28 10.43
N TYR A 10 56.65 -29.34 11.76
CA TYR A 10 55.40 -29.20 12.49
C TYR A 10 55.50 -28.08 13.52
N GLN A 11 54.61 -27.08 13.41
CA GLN A 11 54.46 -26.03 14.41
C GLN A 11 53.00 -26.01 14.88
N GLN A 12 52.82 -26.04 16.20
CA GLN A 12 51.51 -25.90 16.83
C GLN A 12 51.50 -24.68 17.76
N GLY A 13 50.74 -23.64 17.40
CA GLY A 13 50.71 -22.37 18.11
C GLY A 13 52.03 -21.59 18.09
N GLY A 14 52.05 -20.46 18.79
CA GLY A 14 53.24 -19.63 19.01
C GLY A 14 53.66 -18.78 17.81
N THR A 15 54.66 -17.93 18.01
CA THR A 15 55.15 -17.01 16.99
C THR A 15 56.56 -17.39 16.54
N LEU A 16 56.75 -17.56 15.24
CA LEU A 16 58.06 -17.62 14.61
C LEU A 16 58.37 -16.25 14.00
N ALA A 17 59.34 -15.54 14.57
CA ALA A 17 59.73 -14.21 14.12
C ALA A 17 61.18 -14.21 13.61
N ALA A 18 61.40 -13.66 12.41
CA ALA A 18 62.73 -13.55 11.81
C ALA A 18 62.79 -12.40 10.80
N ASN A 19 64.01 -11.94 10.47
CA ASN A 19 64.17 -11.00 9.35
C ASN A 19 63.87 -11.69 8.02
N ASN A 20 64.45 -12.87 7.80
CA ASN A 20 64.15 -13.77 6.68
C ASN A 20 63.90 -15.17 7.23
N LEU A 21 62.98 -15.92 6.62
CA LEU A 21 62.76 -17.34 6.89
C LEU A 21 62.85 -18.15 5.60
N ASN A 22 63.77 -19.11 5.54
CA ASN A 22 63.76 -20.15 4.52
C ASN A 22 63.50 -21.50 5.19
N LEU A 23 62.37 -22.14 4.86
CA LEU A 23 61.93 -23.42 5.40
C LEU A 23 61.86 -24.46 4.28
N ALA A 24 62.82 -25.38 4.25
CA ALA A 24 62.81 -26.55 3.37
C ALA A 24 62.50 -27.82 4.16
N ALA A 25 61.45 -28.56 3.78
CA ALA A 25 61.06 -29.82 4.41
C ALA A 25 60.35 -30.78 3.43
N ASP A 26 60.25 -32.08 3.70
CA ASP A 26 59.43 -32.97 2.87
C ASP A 26 57.94 -32.59 2.95
N SER A 27 57.44 -32.22 4.13
CA SER A 27 56.09 -31.65 4.31
C SER A 27 56.05 -30.61 5.41
N VAL A 28 55.09 -29.70 5.35
CA VAL A 28 54.89 -28.63 6.35
C VAL A 28 53.46 -28.70 6.89
N LEU A 29 53.32 -28.68 8.22
CA LEU A 29 52.04 -28.47 8.90
C LEU A 29 52.23 -27.41 9.97
N ILE A 30 51.56 -26.27 9.81
CA ILE A 30 51.49 -25.22 10.82
C ILE A 30 50.03 -25.03 11.21
N GLU A 31 49.74 -25.13 12.49
CA GLU A 31 48.37 -24.99 12.96
C GLU A 31 48.31 -24.27 14.30
N SER A 32 47.23 -23.53 14.53
CA SER A 32 46.99 -22.93 15.83
C SER A 32 46.62 -23.98 16.89
N ARG A 33 47.00 -23.73 18.14
CA ARG A 33 46.61 -24.57 19.27
C ARG A 33 45.24 -24.14 19.78
N PHE A 34 44.36 -25.10 20.00
CA PHE A 34 43.05 -24.90 20.60
C PHE A 34 43.02 -25.52 21.99
N SER A 35 42.30 -24.87 22.90
CA SER A 35 41.92 -25.47 24.17
C SER A 35 40.48 -25.94 24.05
N GLU A 36 40.20 -27.10 24.62
CA GLU A 36 38.85 -27.62 24.77
C GLU A 36 38.66 -28.13 26.19
N ASN A 37 37.46 -27.96 26.73
CA ASN A 37 37.05 -28.61 27.96
C ASN A 37 36.37 -29.95 27.64
N GLN A 38 36.19 -30.78 28.67
CA GLN A 38 35.39 -32.00 28.54
C GLN A 38 33.96 -31.65 28.12
N ASP A 39 33.44 -32.30 27.08
CA ASP A 39 32.02 -32.17 26.70
C ASP A 39 31.16 -32.82 27.79
N THR A 40 30.42 -31.99 28.53
CA THR A 40 29.51 -32.42 29.59
C THR A 40 28.10 -32.71 29.06
N GLY A 41 27.89 -32.62 27.75
CA GLY A 41 26.58 -32.64 27.09
C GLY A 41 25.87 -31.28 27.12
N SER A 42 25.97 -30.52 28.22
CA SER A 42 25.35 -29.18 28.37
C SER A 42 26.31 -28.00 28.19
N PHE A 43 27.60 -28.25 28.36
CA PHE A 43 28.64 -27.24 28.15
C PHE A 43 29.83 -27.89 27.47
N TYR A 44 30.22 -27.32 26.32
CA TYR A 44 31.44 -27.66 25.59
C TYR A 44 31.94 -26.42 24.87
N ARG A 45 33.22 -26.14 25.00
CA ARG A 45 33.87 -24.98 24.42
C ARG A 45 35.24 -25.38 23.91
N ARG A 46 35.39 -25.31 22.59
CA ARG A 46 36.67 -25.41 21.90
C ARG A 46 37.00 -24.04 21.34
N GLN A 47 38.08 -23.44 21.81
CA GLN A 47 38.45 -22.08 21.43
C GLN A 47 39.94 -21.97 21.16
N LEU A 48 40.31 -20.97 20.38
CA LEU A 48 41.69 -20.64 20.09
C LEU A 48 42.41 -20.32 21.41
N ASP A 49 43.44 -21.11 21.73
CA ASP A 49 44.29 -20.90 22.90
C ASP A 49 45.54 -20.12 22.50
N GLN A 50 46.26 -20.64 21.49
CA GLN A 50 47.47 -20.01 21.00
C GLN A 50 47.50 -20.01 19.47
N GLN A 51 47.36 -18.81 18.88
CA GLN A 51 47.45 -18.67 17.43
C GLN A 51 48.88 -18.92 16.95
N ALA A 52 49.04 -19.76 15.93
CA ALA A 52 50.30 -19.89 15.22
C ALA A 52 50.53 -18.66 14.33
N GLN A 53 51.71 -18.07 14.44
CA GLN A 53 52.07 -16.86 13.71
C GLN A 53 53.44 -17.01 13.05
N LEU A 54 53.55 -16.56 11.80
CA LEU A 54 54.81 -16.33 11.11
C LEU A 54 54.95 -14.81 10.92
N ASN A 55 55.86 -14.17 11.66
CA ASN A 55 56.09 -12.73 11.60
C ASN A 55 57.48 -12.46 11.01
N ILE A 56 57.54 -12.40 9.69
CA ILE A 56 58.78 -12.26 8.94
C ILE A 56 58.92 -10.80 8.48
N GLN A 57 60.08 -10.17 8.66
CA GLN A 57 60.20 -8.75 8.30
C GLN A 57 60.45 -8.52 6.80
N LYS A 58 61.05 -9.50 6.11
CA LYS A 58 61.41 -9.44 4.69
C LYS A 58 60.89 -10.69 3.97
N ASP A 59 61.76 -11.67 3.72
CA ASP A 59 61.43 -12.78 2.83
C ASP A 59 61.04 -14.04 3.60
N LEU A 60 59.82 -14.53 3.34
CA LEU A 60 59.34 -15.85 3.73
C LEU A 60 59.41 -16.79 2.53
N THR A 61 60.21 -17.85 2.63
CA THR A 61 60.29 -18.92 1.63
C THR A 61 59.97 -20.26 2.27
N ILE A 62 58.99 -20.97 1.72
CA ILE A 62 58.60 -22.33 2.15
C ILE A 62 58.73 -23.26 0.93
N SER A 63 59.59 -24.26 1.03
CA SER A 63 59.79 -25.25 -0.03
C SER A 63 59.53 -26.66 0.48
N THR A 64 58.67 -27.41 -0.21
CA THR A 64 58.38 -28.80 0.12
C THR A 64 58.39 -29.73 -1.07
N GLN A 65 58.68 -31.02 -0.83
CA GLN A 65 58.51 -32.08 -1.84
C GLN A 65 57.08 -32.67 -1.83
N GLY A 66 56.43 -32.67 -0.67
CA GLY A 66 55.04 -33.09 -0.43
C GLY A 66 54.14 -31.91 -0.08
N ASP A 67 53.10 -32.16 0.72
CA ASP A 67 52.07 -31.17 1.04
C ASP A 67 52.52 -30.12 2.08
N ALA A 68 51.93 -28.93 1.99
CA ALA A 68 52.06 -27.87 2.99
C ALA A 68 50.68 -27.38 3.44
N GLN A 69 50.42 -27.40 4.76
CA GLN A 69 49.12 -27.06 5.35
C GLN A 69 49.26 -26.02 6.45
N PHE A 70 48.40 -25.00 6.40
CA PHE A 70 48.34 -23.91 7.36
C PHE A 70 46.91 -23.76 7.87
N ASN A 71 46.64 -24.12 9.11
CA ASN A 71 45.30 -24.13 9.68
C ASN A 71 45.15 -23.08 10.79
N ALA A 72 44.32 -22.06 10.55
CA ALA A 72 44.11 -20.92 11.45
C ALA A 72 45.40 -20.12 11.76
N VAL A 73 46.32 -20.01 10.80
CA VAL A 73 47.64 -19.38 10.98
C VAL A 73 47.58 -17.89 10.58
N LYS A 74 48.34 -17.03 11.26
CA LYS A 74 48.56 -15.65 10.83
C LYS A 74 49.96 -15.48 10.26
N ILE A 75 50.07 -15.18 8.97
CA ILE A 75 51.35 -15.00 8.27
C ILE A 75 51.47 -13.52 7.90
N ASN A 76 52.48 -12.84 8.45
CA ASN A 76 52.83 -11.46 8.10
C ASN A 76 54.26 -11.45 7.56
N THR A 77 54.45 -10.93 6.36
CA THR A 77 55.76 -10.88 5.69
C THR A 77 55.89 -9.67 4.77
N ASP A 78 57.09 -9.37 4.28
CA ASP A 78 57.22 -8.47 3.13
C ASP A 78 56.93 -9.26 1.85
N ASN A 79 57.79 -10.22 1.52
CA ASN A 79 57.58 -11.14 0.40
C ASN A 79 57.25 -12.55 0.92
N ALA A 80 56.31 -13.23 0.27
CA ALA A 80 55.94 -14.61 0.54
C ALA A 80 56.19 -15.48 -0.69
N THR A 81 56.88 -16.61 -0.53
CA THR A 81 57.14 -17.54 -1.62
C THR A 81 56.96 -18.98 -1.15
N PHE A 82 56.06 -19.72 -1.80
CA PHE A 82 55.77 -21.11 -1.50
C PHE A 82 56.06 -21.95 -2.75
N TYR A 83 56.93 -22.95 -2.63
CA TYR A 83 57.25 -23.93 -3.67
C TYR A 83 56.93 -25.34 -3.16
N ILE A 84 55.71 -25.81 -3.44
CA ILE A 84 55.12 -26.99 -2.83
C ILE A 84 55.01 -28.13 -3.85
N GLY A 85 55.73 -29.23 -3.66
CA GLY A 85 55.69 -30.40 -4.55
C GLY A 85 54.39 -31.22 -4.45
N GLY A 86 53.60 -31.02 -3.40
CA GLY A 86 52.26 -31.57 -3.21
C GLY A 86 51.15 -30.51 -3.34
N ASN A 87 50.17 -30.56 -2.43
CA ASN A 87 49.11 -29.57 -2.28
C ASN A 87 49.50 -28.48 -1.27
N LEU A 88 49.16 -27.23 -1.59
CA LEU A 88 49.15 -26.13 -0.61
C LEU A 88 47.73 -25.92 -0.09
N THR A 89 47.54 -25.99 1.22
CA THR A 89 46.25 -25.71 1.86
C THR A 89 46.38 -24.59 2.88
N LEU A 90 45.68 -23.48 2.66
CA LEU A 90 45.39 -22.48 3.69
C LEU A 90 43.97 -22.77 4.20
N GLY A 91 43.91 -23.49 5.32
CA GLY A 91 42.69 -24.02 5.90
C GLY A 91 42.28 -23.34 7.19
N THR A 92 41.37 -24.00 7.88
CA THR A 92 40.70 -23.48 9.07
C THR A 92 40.85 -24.43 10.26
N GLN A 93 40.50 -23.94 11.44
CA GLN A 93 40.25 -24.76 12.63
C GLN A 93 38.91 -24.35 13.25
N ALA A 94 38.12 -25.35 13.67
CA ALA A 94 36.82 -25.12 14.26
C ALA A 94 36.92 -24.56 15.70
N ALA A 95 36.22 -23.46 15.96
CA ALA A 95 35.87 -22.96 17.27
C ALA A 95 34.40 -23.28 17.55
N ILE A 96 34.13 -23.92 18.68
CA ILE A 96 32.81 -24.43 19.07
C ILE A 96 32.44 -23.83 20.41
N ASN A 97 31.21 -23.33 20.54
CA ASN A 97 30.62 -22.92 21.80
C ASN A 97 29.26 -23.58 21.97
N LYS A 98 29.11 -24.40 23.01
CA LYS A 98 27.87 -25.07 23.40
C LYS A 98 27.55 -24.66 24.83
N GLU A 99 26.39 -24.06 25.01
CA GLU A 99 25.89 -23.57 26.29
C GLU A 99 24.39 -23.90 26.43
N HIS A 100 24.05 -24.86 27.27
CA HIS A 100 22.68 -25.27 27.53
C HIS A 100 22.31 -24.96 28.99
N TYR A 101 21.40 -24.03 29.18
CA TYR A 101 20.75 -23.73 30.45
C TYR A 101 19.33 -24.31 30.43
N ILE A 102 19.14 -25.47 31.06
CA ILE A 102 17.85 -26.16 31.12
C ILE A 102 17.33 -26.07 32.55
N MET A 103 16.30 -25.25 32.78
CA MET A 103 15.61 -25.21 34.07
C MET A 103 14.56 -26.33 34.13
N ASP A 104 13.75 -26.45 33.09
CA ASP A 104 12.78 -27.53 32.89
C ASP A 104 12.44 -27.70 31.39
N ALA A 105 11.43 -28.51 31.07
CA ALA A 105 11.02 -28.80 29.69
C ALA A 105 10.41 -27.59 28.94
N ASP A 106 9.93 -26.58 29.66
CA ASP A 106 9.28 -25.37 29.13
C ASP A 106 10.17 -24.11 29.27
N ASN A 107 11.17 -24.14 30.17
CA ASN A 107 12.10 -23.05 30.47
C ASN A 107 13.53 -23.49 30.21
N TYR A 108 14.06 -23.14 29.04
CA TYR A 108 15.40 -23.51 28.63
C TYR A 108 15.98 -22.49 27.65
N TRP A 109 17.30 -22.48 27.57
CA TRP A 109 18.08 -21.79 26.55
C TRP A 109 19.24 -22.70 26.16
N LYS A 110 19.32 -23.07 24.88
CA LYS A 110 20.35 -23.96 24.34
C LYS A 110 20.95 -23.29 23.12
N LEU A 111 22.23 -22.95 23.22
CA LEU A 111 22.99 -22.35 22.15
C LEU A 111 24.13 -23.31 21.74
N ASP A 112 24.15 -23.67 20.47
CA ASP A 112 25.26 -24.38 19.83
C ASP A 112 25.79 -23.50 18.69
N GLN A 113 27.06 -23.13 18.75
CA GLN A 113 27.74 -22.32 17.75
C GLN A 113 28.96 -23.06 17.22
N TYR A 114 29.12 -23.03 15.90
CA TYR A 114 30.27 -23.53 15.18
C TYR A 114 30.79 -22.43 14.28
N ASN A 115 32.05 -22.05 14.45
CA ASN A 115 32.73 -21.07 13.62
C ASN A 115 34.07 -21.65 13.18
N GLU A 116 34.54 -21.28 11.99
CA GLU A 116 35.86 -21.67 11.50
C GLU A 116 36.82 -20.48 11.56
N ILE A 117 37.92 -20.62 12.30
CA ILE A 117 39.01 -19.63 12.31
C ILE A 117 39.93 -19.94 11.15
N ALA A 118 40.00 -19.03 10.17
CA ALA A 118 40.75 -19.23 8.95
C ALA A 118 42.21 -18.73 9.03
N THR A 119 43.03 -19.23 8.12
CA THR A 119 44.39 -18.72 7.90
C THR A 119 44.33 -17.34 7.23
N SER A 120 45.29 -16.47 7.59
CA SER A 120 45.49 -15.15 6.99
C SER A 120 46.93 -14.98 6.54
N LEU A 121 47.13 -14.42 5.35
CA LEU A 121 48.42 -14.09 4.76
C LEU A 121 48.43 -12.60 4.38
N SER A 122 49.28 -11.83 5.03
CA SER A 122 49.50 -10.41 4.74
C SER A 122 50.94 -10.19 4.28
N ALA A 123 51.11 -9.72 3.04
CA ALA A 123 52.40 -9.43 2.44
C ALA A 123 52.48 -7.94 2.04
N THR A 124 53.49 -7.20 2.50
CA THR A 124 53.70 -5.80 2.06
C THR A 124 54.36 -5.69 0.68
N GLY A 125 54.90 -6.79 0.16
CA GLY A 125 55.43 -6.96 -1.19
C GLY A 125 54.63 -8.00 -1.96
N ASN A 126 55.32 -8.93 -2.63
CA ASN A 126 54.70 -9.95 -3.48
C ASN A 126 54.38 -11.24 -2.70
N ALA A 127 53.34 -11.95 -3.12
CA ALA A 127 53.09 -13.34 -2.71
C ALA A 127 53.04 -14.27 -3.93
N LEU A 128 53.96 -15.24 -3.98
CA LEU A 128 53.99 -16.32 -4.96
C LEU A 128 53.66 -17.65 -4.30
N LEU A 129 52.52 -18.24 -4.65
CA LEU A 129 52.07 -19.55 -4.18
C LEU A 129 52.14 -20.56 -5.33
N SER A 130 53.17 -21.39 -5.37
CA SER A 130 53.34 -22.43 -6.40
C SER A 130 53.16 -23.81 -5.80
N ALA A 131 52.22 -24.60 -6.33
CA ALA A 131 52.00 -25.97 -5.92
C ALA A 131 51.92 -26.89 -7.13
N LYS A 132 52.50 -28.09 -7.05
CA LYS A 132 52.47 -29.03 -8.16
C LYS A 132 51.10 -29.70 -8.31
N LYS A 133 50.45 -30.08 -7.20
CA LYS A 133 49.16 -30.82 -7.23
C LYS A 133 47.92 -29.97 -7.08
N GLY A 134 48.00 -28.81 -6.42
CA GLY A 134 46.84 -27.94 -6.23
C GLY A 134 46.99 -26.95 -5.07
N ILE A 135 46.13 -25.93 -5.08
CA ILE A 135 46.07 -24.88 -4.06
C ILE A 135 44.64 -24.80 -3.53
N ASN A 136 44.45 -24.88 -2.21
CA ASN A 136 43.13 -24.86 -1.58
C ASN A 136 43.07 -23.76 -0.50
N LEU A 137 42.15 -22.81 -0.67
CA LEU A 137 41.91 -21.70 0.25
C LEU A 137 40.48 -21.79 0.79
N TYR A 138 40.34 -21.90 2.11
CA TYR A 138 39.05 -22.00 2.78
C TYR A 138 38.90 -20.86 3.78
N GLY A 139 37.93 -19.96 3.54
CA GLY A 139 37.67 -18.77 4.35
C GLY A 139 38.88 -17.85 4.53
N THR A 140 39.90 -18.00 3.69
CA THR A 140 41.24 -17.44 3.89
C THR A 140 41.24 -15.97 3.50
N GLN A 141 41.97 -15.15 4.26
CA GLN A 141 42.26 -13.77 3.90
C GLN A 141 43.69 -13.65 3.37
N VAL A 142 43.86 -13.24 2.11
CA VAL A 142 45.17 -12.93 1.52
C VAL A 142 45.17 -11.46 1.13
N ASP A 143 46.02 -10.63 1.76
CA ASP A 143 46.21 -9.21 1.44
C ASP A 143 47.66 -8.99 1.01
N THR A 144 47.85 -8.51 -0.21
CA THR A 144 49.17 -8.15 -0.74
C THR A 144 49.15 -6.71 -1.24
N LYS A 145 50.23 -5.95 -1.02
CA LYS A 145 50.35 -4.59 -1.57
C LYS A 145 50.89 -4.56 -3.01
N ASN A 146 51.56 -5.62 -3.44
CA ASN A 146 51.99 -5.81 -4.82
C ASN A 146 51.27 -7.01 -5.44
N ASP A 147 51.99 -7.93 -6.09
CA ASP A 147 51.36 -8.96 -6.91
C ASP A 147 51.10 -10.24 -6.10
N LEU A 148 49.91 -10.80 -6.30
CA LEU A 148 49.53 -12.13 -5.85
C LEU A 148 49.53 -13.08 -7.05
N THR A 149 50.45 -14.04 -7.05
CA THR A 149 50.54 -15.07 -8.09
C THR A 149 50.31 -16.44 -7.49
N MET A 150 49.36 -17.21 -8.03
CA MET A 150 49.14 -18.60 -7.67
C MET A 150 49.29 -19.49 -8.89
N VAL A 151 50.11 -20.54 -8.78
CA VAL A 151 50.36 -21.48 -9.88
C VAL A 151 50.13 -22.90 -9.39
N SER A 152 49.21 -23.60 -10.05
CA SER A 152 49.02 -25.04 -9.92
C SER A 152 49.48 -25.74 -11.20
N GLU A 153 50.49 -26.61 -11.11
CA GLU A 153 51.05 -27.27 -12.30
C GLU A 153 50.18 -28.40 -12.85
N GLN A 154 49.58 -29.21 -11.98
CA GLN A 154 48.88 -30.45 -12.37
C GLN A 154 47.43 -30.55 -11.87
N GLY A 155 47.00 -29.72 -10.93
CA GLY A 155 45.62 -29.79 -10.40
C GLY A 155 44.98 -28.43 -10.18
N ASN A 156 44.04 -28.35 -9.25
CA ASN A 156 43.09 -27.25 -9.19
C ASN A 156 43.54 -26.12 -8.25
N ILE A 157 43.00 -24.93 -8.47
CA ILE A 157 43.00 -23.84 -7.49
C ILE A 157 41.57 -23.67 -6.98
N ASN A 158 41.35 -23.98 -5.70
CA ASN A 158 40.03 -23.93 -5.06
C ASN A 158 39.99 -22.79 -4.05
N ILE A 159 39.07 -21.85 -4.23
CA ILE A 159 38.84 -20.69 -3.36
C ILE A 159 37.40 -20.73 -2.87
N ALA A 160 37.19 -21.15 -1.63
CA ALA A 160 35.87 -21.48 -1.13
C ALA A 160 35.56 -20.79 0.22
N ALA A 161 34.26 -20.61 0.44
CA ALA A 161 33.72 -20.15 1.71
C ALA A 161 33.72 -21.26 2.78
N VAL A 162 33.95 -20.87 4.03
CA VAL A 162 33.81 -21.71 5.22
C VAL A 162 32.42 -21.57 5.84
N ARG A 163 32.08 -22.39 6.84
CA ARG A 163 30.75 -22.37 7.45
C ARG A 163 30.75 -21.74 8.84
N LYS A 164 29.78 -20.86 9.06
CA LYS A 164 29.36 -20.36 10.37
C LYS A 164 27.96 -20.89 10.66
N GLN A 165 27.85 -21.74 11.67
CA GLN A 165 26.60 -22.34 12.07
C GLN A 165 26.20 -21.88 13.48
N GLU A 166 24.92 -21.61 13.66
CA GLU A 166 24.34 -21.24 14.94
C GLU A 166 22.99 -21.91 15.09
N GLN A 167 22.81 -22.64 16.19
CA GLN A 167 21.54 -23.22 16.57
C GLN A 167 21.18 -22.70 17.96
N LEU A 168 20.07 -21.95 18.04
CA LEU A 168 19.48 -21.52 19.29
C LEU A 168 18.13 -22.20 19.45
N SER A 169 17.87 -22.70 20.64
CA SER A 169 16.56 -23.20 21.05
C SER A 169 16.26 -22.61 22.42
N SER A 170 15.23 -21.78 22.50
CA SER A 170 14.81 -21.14 23.74
C SER A 170 13.32 -21.31 23.97
N GLY A 171 12.95 -21.54 25.22
CA GLY A 171 11.57 -21.63 25.67
C GLY A 171 11.44 -20.90 26.99
N ILE A 172 10.42 -20.05 27.10
CA ILE A 172 10.07 -19.38 28.35
C ILE A 172 8.57 -19.54 28.54
N LYS A 173 8.20 -20.09 29.70
CA LYS A 173 6.82 -20.21 30.14
C LYS A 173 6.68 -19.64 31.54
N HIS A 174 5.98 -18.52 31.65
CA HIS A 174 5.63 -17.95 32.94
C HIS A 174 4.12 -17.97 33.14
N THR A 175 3.71 -18.01 34.39
CA THR A 175 2.30 -17.98 34.78
C THR A 175 2.10 -16.95 35.88
N ASP A 176 1.43 -15.86 35.51
CA ASP A 176 1.03 -14.83 36.45
C ASP A 176 -0.30 -15.20 37.09
N LYS A 177 -0.35 -15.07 38.43
CA LYS A 177 -1.53 -15.34 39.24
C LYS A 177 -1.94 -14.05 39.94
N GLY A 178 -3.13 -13.54 39.61
CA GLY A 178 -3.81 -12.49 40.37
C GLY A 178 -4.88 -13.08 41.29
N LEU A 179 -5.57 -12.24 42.07
CA LEU A 179 -6.65 -12.66 42.98
C LEU A 179 -7.79 -13.43 42.26
N LEU A 180 -8.08 -13.13 40.99
CA LEU A 180 -9.21 -13.69 40.23
C LEU A 180 -8.87 -14.06 38.77
N SER A 181 -7.59 -13.96 38.37
CA SER A 181 -7.14 -14.22 37.00
C SER A 181 -5.82 -14.99 36.98
N ARG A 182 -5.64 -15.82 35.95
CA ARG A 182 -4.41 -16.55 35.68
C ARG A 182 -4.07 -16.44 34.20
N THR A 183 -2.89 -15.89 33.92
CA THR A 183 -2.35 -15.74 32.57
C THR A 183 -1.11 -16.62 32.46
N THR A 184 -1.12 -17.57 31.55
CA THR A 184 0.05 -18.36 31.19
C THR A 184 0.49 -17.92 29.80
N ILE A 185 1.70 -17.37 29.69
CA ILE A 185 2.32 -17.02 28.42
C ILE A 185 3.47 -18.02 28.19
N MET A 186 3.53 -18.53 26.97
CA MET A 186 4.58 -19.43 26.52
C MET A 186 5.12 -18.89 25.20
N THR A 187 6.41 -18.63 25.18
CA THR A 187 7.14 -18.21 23.98
C THR A 187 8.25 -19.22 23.75
N LYS A 188 8.34 -19.74 22.53
CA LYS A 188 9.48 -20.55 22.08
C LYS A 188 10.05 -19.90 20.82
N HIS A 189 11.37 -19.93 20.73
CA HIS A 189 12.12 -19.48 19.59
C HIS A 189 13.21 -20.51 19.31
N ASP A 190 13.16 -21.10 18.13
CA ASP A 190 14.20 -21.98 17.61
C ASP A 190 14.74 -21.38 16.31
N HIS A 191 16.05 -21.26 16.18
CA HIS A 191 16.66 -20.96 14.89
C HIS A 191 17.85 -21.87 14.60
N ARG A 192 18.08 -22.10 13.31
CA ARG A 192 19.24 -22.78 12.76
C ARG A 192 19.76 -22.00 11.57
N TYR A 193 20.97 -21.49 11.68
CA TYR A 193 21.67 -20.78 10.63
C TYR A 193 22.86 -21.61 10.17
N ASP A 194 23.05 -21.70 8.85
CA ASP A 194 24.28 -22.18 8.21
C ASP A 194 24.66 -21.16 7.14
N LEU A 195 25.64 -20.33 7.48
CA LEU A 195 26.06 -19.17 6.71
C LEU A 195 27.48 -19.37 6.19
N ALA A 196 27.69 -19.12 4.92
CA ALA A 196 28.98 -19.12 4.25
C ALA A 196 29.77 -17.85 4.60
N GLN A 197 31.08 -18.01 4.78
CA GLN A 197 32.05 -16.92 4.92
C GLN A 197 33.15 -17.11 3.89
N GLY A 198 33.11 -16.31 2.82
CA GLY A 198 34.00 -16.41 1.68
C GLY A 198 35.48 -16.14 1.99
N SER A 199 36.36 -16.75 1.21
CA SER A 199 37.76 -16.32 1.13
C SER A 199 37.84 -14.92 0.50
N GLN A 200 38.82 -14.12 0.91
CA GLN A 200 39.03 -12.75 0.45
C GLN A 200 40.49 -12.58 0.02
N LEU A 201 40.69 -12.32 -1.27
CA LEU A 201 42.02 -12.12 -1.86
C LEU A 201 42.09 -10.67 -2.36
N THR A 202 43.03 -9.89 -1.84
CA THR A 202 43.29 -8.50 -2.24
C THR A 202 44.76 -8.33 -2.66
N ALA A 203 44.98 -7.64 -3.78
CA ALA A 203 46.32 -7.43 -4.35
C ALA A 203 46.40 -6.17 -5.23
N ASN A 204 47.60 -5.77 -5.63
CA ASN A 204 47.78 -4.81 -6.71
C ASN A 204 47.47 -5.45 -8.07
N ASN A 205 48.02 -6.63 -8.35
CA ASN A 205 47.60 -7.51 -9.44
C ASN A 205 47.37 -8.92 -8.90
N THR A 206 46.38 -9.63 -9.44
CA THR A 206 46.14 -11.04 -9.12
C THR A 206 46.29 -11.90 -10.37
N THR A 207 47.16 -12.91 -10.33
CA THR A 207 47.31 -13.90 -11.41
C THR A 207 47.16 -15.31 -10.85
N LEU A 208 46.14 -16.04 -11.29
CA LEU A 208 45.97 -17.46 -10.95
C LEU A 208 46.08 -18.32 -12.20
N VAL A 209 46.92 -19.35 -12.16
CA VAL A 209 47.16 -20.25 -13.29
C VAL A 209 47.06 -21.71 -12.83
N ALA A 210 46.11 -22.45 -13.39
CA ALA A 210 45.99 -23.89 -13.25
C ALA A 210 46.30 -24.56 -14.60
N ASN A 211 47.54 -25.02 -14.81
CA ASN A 211 48.01 -25.46 -16.13
C ASN A 211 47.24 -26.67 -16.69
N GLN A 212 46.86 -27.62 -15.83
CA GLN A 212 46.16 -28.86 -16.20
C GLN A 212 44.89 -29.11 -15.37
N GLY A 213 44.43 -28.11 -14.61
CA GLY A 213 43.28 -28.23 -13.72
C GLY A 213 42.34 -27.04 -13.83
N GLN A 214 41.35 -26.97 -12.95
CA GLN A 214 40.34 -25.91 -12.93
C GLN A 214 40.59 -24.86 -11.83
N ILE A 215 40.01 -23.68 -12.01
CA ILE A 215 39.91 -22.64 -10.97
C ILE A 215 38.46 -22.54 -10.51
N ASP A 216 38.23 -22.79 -9.22
CA ASP A 216 36.91 -22.71 -8.58
C ASP A 216 36.86 -21.55 -7.58
N VAL A 217 35.95 -20.59 -7.79
CA VAL A 217 35.68 -19.50 -6.85
C VAL A 217 34.24 -19.59 -6.36
N LYS A 218 34.04 -20.03 -5.11
CA LYS A 218 32.73 -20.37 -4.54
C LYS A 218 32.39 -19.48 -3.34
N GLY A 219 31.40 -18.61 -3.49
CA GLY A 219 30.98 -17.61 -2.49
C GLY A 219 32.11 -16.75 -1.94
N SER A 220 33.13 -16.48 -2.75
CA SER A 220 34.40 -15.86 -2.34
C SER A 220 34.73 -14.64 -3.17
N THR A 221 35.63 -13.79 -2.69
CA THR A 221 35.95 -12.49 -3.29
C THR A 221 37.42 -12.39 -3.67
N ILE A 222 37.70 -11.96 -4.91
CA ILE A 222 39.03 -11.63 -5.44
C ILE A 222 38.98 -10.19 -5.95
N VAL A 223 39.81 -9.30 -5.40
CA VAL A 223 39.88 -7.90 -5.83
C VAL A 223 41.32 -7.51 -6.09
N ALA A 224 41.59 -6.87 -7.22
CA ALA A 224 42.88 -6.22 -7.48
C ALA A 224 42.71 -4.71 -7.71
N ASP A 225 43.72 -3.92 -7.35
CA ASP A 225 43.78 -2.51 -7.75
C ASP A 225 43.86 -2.38 -9.27
N ASN A 226 44.75 -3.14 -9.89
CA ASN A 226 44.98 -3.21 -11.31
C ASN A 226 44.45 -4.54 -11.85
N ASN A 227 45.27 -5.42 -12.40
CA ASN A 227 44.75 -6.48 -13.26
C ASN A 227 44.38 -7.75 -12.47
N VAL A 228 43.33 -8.44 -12.93
CA VAL A 228 43.02 -9.82 -12.52
C VAL A 228 43.13 -10.75 -13.73
N SER A 229 43.99 -11.76 -13.66
CA SER A 229 44.17 -12.75 -14.71
C SER A 229 43.95 -14.16 -14.16
N LEU A 230 42.99 -14.90 -14.72
CA LEU A 230 42.73 -16.29 -14.42
C LEU A 230 42.93 -17.13 -15.69
N GLN A 231 43.77 -18.17 -15.59
CA GLN A 231 44.00 -19.11 -16.68
C GLN A 231 43.90 -20.55 -16.20
N ALA A 232 43.03 -21.36 -16.80
CA ALA A 232 42.82 -22.74 -16.39
C ALA A 232 42.29 -23.63 -17.52
N GLN A 233 42.16 -24.94 -17.26
CA GLN A 233 41.35 -25.80 -18.12
C GLN A 233 39.88 -25.36 -18.09
N ASP A 234 39.31 -25.26 -16.89
CA ASP A 234 37.96 -24.76 -16.64
C ASP A 234 37.99 -23.66 -15.57
N ILE A 235 37.07 -22.70 -15.66
CA ILE A 235 36.92 -21.62 -14.66
C ILE A 235 35.45 -21.60 -14.21
N GLU A 236 35.22 -21.84 -12.91
CA GLU A 236 33.91 -21.77 -12.27
C GLU A 236 33.83 -20.64 -11.24
N ILE A 237 32.93 -19.68 -11.44
CA ILE A 237 32.67 -18.57 -10.52
C ILE A 237 31.22 -18.66 -10.04
N THR A 238 31.00 -19.27 -8.89
CA THR A 238 29.67 -19.72 -8.46
C THR A 238 29.31 -19.30 -7.02
N VAL A 239 28.11 -19.66 -6.58
CA VAL A 239 27.55 -19.22 -5.29
C VAL A 239 27.83 -20.19 -4.15
N ALA A 240 27.93 -19.67 -2.92
CA ALA A 240 27.72 -20.47 -1.71
C ALA A 240 26.28 -20.31 -1.22
N LYS A 241 25.63 -21.40 -0.78
CA LYS A 241 24.24 -21.36 -0.27
C LYS A 241 24.21 -21.10 1.24
N ASN A 242 23.46 -20.10 1.66
CA ASN A 242 23.15 -19.79 3.05
C ASN A 242 21.77 -20.35 3.39
N THR A 243 21.63 -21.04 4.51
CA THR A 243 20.34 -21.52 4.99
C THR A 243 19.98 -20.86 6.32
N ARG A 244 18.73 -20.41 6.44
CA ARG A 244 18.16 -19.93 7.70
C ARG A 244 16.84 -20.63 7.93
N GLN A 245 16.67 -21.21 9.10
CA GLN A 245 15.42 -21.78 9.56
C GLN A 245 15.07 -21.14 10.89
N GLU A 246 13.90 -20.53 10.99
CA GLU A 246 13.41 -19.87 12.20
C GLU A 246 12.01 -20.42 12.50
N HIS A 247 11.77 -20.75 13.76
CA HIS A 247 10.49 -21.23 14.27
C HIS A 247 10.15 -20.43 15.51
N ASP A 248 9.10 -19.62 15.39
CA ASP A 248 8.58 -18.77 16.44
C ASP A 248 7.20 -19.27 16.86
N PHE A 249 7.08 -19.62 18.13
CA PHE A 249 5.82 -20.05 18.72
C PHE A 249 5.45 -19.15 19.89
N TYR A 250 4.27 -18.55 19.82
CA TYR A 250 3.66 -17.77 20.88
C TYR A 250 2.33 -18.38 21.28
N SER A 251 2.08 -18.55 22.58
CA SER A 251 0.78 -18.97 23.09
C SER A 251 0.43 -18.22 24.37
N GLU A 252 -0.71 -17.54 24.37
CA GLU A 252 -1.32 -16.92 25.54
C GLU A 252 -2.55 -17.71 25.98
N LYS A 253 -2.56 -18.15 27.23
CA LYS A 253 -3.72 -18.79 27.86
C LYS A 253 -4.16 -17.97 29.07
N LYS A 254 -5.31 -17.32 28.96
CA LYS A 254 -5.96 -16.61 30.07
C LYS A 254 -7.12 -17.41 30.64
N SER A 255 -7.25 -17.39 31.96
CA SER A 255 -8.34 -18.02 32.69
C SER A 255 -8.78 -17.15 33.86
N GLY A 256 -10.08 -17.08 34.15
CA GLY A 256 -10.64 -16.23 35.21
C GLY A 256 -11.27 -14.94 34.68
N VAL A 257 -11.27 -13.88 35.48
CA VAL A 257 -11.82 -12.55 35.11
C VAL A 257 -10.78 -11.80 34.27
N MET A 258 -11.11 -11.50 33.01
CA MET A 258 -10.25 -10.82 32.04
C MET A 258 -10.86 -9.47 31.69
N SER A 259 -10.11 -8.37 31.79
CA SER A 259 -10.55 -7.04 31.34
C SER A 259 -9.83 -6.65 30.04
N SER A 260 -10.58 -6.21 29.02
CA SER A 260 -10.03 -5.67 27.76
C SER A 260 -10.83 -4.41 27.40
N GLY A 261 -10.23 -3.24 27.56
CA GLY A 261 -10.97 -1.96 27.46
C GLY A 261 -12.06 -1.86 28.53
N MET A 262 -13.26 -1.40 28.15
CA MET A 262 -14.43 -1.33 29.05
C MET A 262 -15.18 -2.68 29.20
N SER A 263 -14.58 -3.80 28.77
CA SER A 263 -15.22 -5.12 28.79
C SER A 263 -14.64 -6.10 29.82
N VAL A 264 -15.50 -6.89 30.49
CA VAL A 264 -15.10 -7.93 31.46
C VAL A 264 -15.55 -9.31 30.99
N THR A 265 -14.62 -10.25 30.80
CA THR A 265 -14.91 -11.64 30.42
C THR A 265 -14.52 -12.61 31.53
N LEU A 266 -15.46 -13.41 32.03
CA LEU A 266 -15.18 -14.55 32.91
C LEU A 266 -15.12 -15.83 32.07
N GLY A 267 -13.93 -16.42 31.93
CA GLY A 267 -13.78 -17.66 31.15
C GLY A 267 -12.35 -18.09 30.86
N ASN A 268 -12.19 -18.90 29.83
CA ASN A 268 -10.92 -19.39 29.30
C ASN A 268 -10.71 -18.86 27.87
N ARG A 269 -9.56 -18.24 27.62
CA ARG A 269 -9.11 -17.81 26.29
C ARG A 269 -7.76 -18.45 26.01
N LYS A 270 -7.62 -19.09 24.85
CA LYS A 270 -6.33 -19.55 24.32
C LYS A 270 -6.15 -18.95 22.93
N GLU A 271 -5.03 -18.28 22.74
CA GLU A 271 -4.57 -17.77 21.46
C GLU A 271 -3.15 -18.29 21.24
N ALA A 272 -2.86 -18.80 20.05
CA ALA A 272 -1.52 -19.25 19.69
C ALA A 272 -1.19 -18.88 18.24
N THR A 273 0.08 -18.60 18.00
CA THR A 273 0.66 -18.31 16.69
C THR A 273 1.92 -19.15 16.55
N ASP A 274 2.02 -19.87 15.45
CA ASP A 274 3.15 -20.74 15.10
C ASP A 274 3.62 -20.33 13.70
N THR A 275 4.87 -19.90 13.59
CA THR A 275 5.46 -19.42 12.33
C THR A 275 6.77 -20.12 12.09
N ILE A 276 6.91 -20.77 10.94
CA ILE A 276 8.15 -21.40 10.50
C ILE A 276 8.60 -20.74 9.21
N ASN A 277 9.75 -20.08 9.24
CA ASN A 277 10.40 -19.50 8.08
C ASN A 277 11.59 -20.35 7.68
N ARG A 278 11.70 -20.70 6.40
CA ARG A 278 12.86 -21.38 5.82
C ARG A 278 13.37 -20.60 4.62
N GLN A 279 14.63 -20.26 4.62
CA GLN A 279 15.27 -19.48 3.56
C GLN A 279 16.52 -20.20 3.06
N GLN A 280 16.68 -20.27 1.75
CA GLN A 280 17.93 -20.62 1.09
C GLN A 280 18.34 -19.47 0.16
N ILE A 281 19.32 -18.69 0.58
CA ILE A 281 19.78 -17.51 -0.15
C ILE A 281 21.21 -17.72 -0.63
N THR A 282 21.46 -17.39 -1.88
CA THR A 282 22.78 -17.52 -2.52
C THR A 282 23.68 -16.34 -2.17
N GLN A 283 24.95 -16.64 -1.91
CA GLN A 283 26.04 -15.67 -1.78
C GLN A 283 26.97 -15.83 -2.97
N GLY A 284 26.87 -14.91 -3.91
CA GLY A 284 27.67 -14.91 -5.13
C GLY A 284 29.16 -14.64 -4.88
N SER A 285 30.02 -15.29 -5.66
CA SER A 285 31.42 -14.89 -5.78
C SER A 285 31.56 -13.54 -6.46
N GLN A 286 32.63 -12.82 -6.13
CA GLN A 286 32.95 -11.51 -6.70
C GLN A 286 34.39 -11.50 -7.18
N ILE A 287 34.60 -11.21 -8.46
CA ILE A 287 35.93 -10.95 -9.02
C ILE A 287 35.93 -9.50 -9.50
N GLY A 288 36.92 -8.72 -9.09
CA GLY A 288 36.97 -7.33 -9.48
C GLY A 288 38.33 -6.73 -9.63
N SER A 289 38.39 -5.74 -10.51
CA SER A 289 39.50 -4.80 -10.65
C SER A 289 39.00 -3.40 -10.36
N LEU A 290 39.76 -2.59 -9.63
CA LEU A 290 39.39 -1.19 -9.40
C LEU A 290 39.77 -0.30 -10.58
N GLN A 291 40.94 -0.51 -11.20
CA GLN A 291 41.52 0.38 -12.21
C GLN A 291 41.96 -0.31 -13.51
N GLY A 292 42.18 -1.63 -13.48
CA GLY A 292 42.77 -2.38 -14.59
C GLY A 292 41.81 -3.40 -15.23
N ASP A 293 42.39 -4.28 -16.02
CA ASP A 293 41.66 -5.23 -16.84
C ASP A 293 41.41 -6.56 -16.10
N ILE A 294 40.37 -7.27 -16.53
CA ILE A 294 40.11 -8.65 -16.10
C ILE A 294 40.21 -9.58 -17.31
N HIS A 295 41.10 -10.58 -17.23
CA HIS A 295 41.26 -11.62 -18.25
C HIS A 295 40.93 -12.99 -17.66
N LEU A 296 39.90 -13.65 -18.20
CA LEU A 296 39.45 -14.98 -17.78
C LEU A 296 39.56 -15.94 -18.96
N ILE A 297 40.59 -16.78 -18.96
CA ILE A 297 40.92 -17.66 -20.08
C ILE A 297 40.80 -19.12 -19.63
N ALA A 298 39.70 -19.76 -19.99
CA ALA A 298 39.50 -21.20 -19.85
C ALA A 298 39.87 -21.92 -21.16
N GLN A 299 40.54 -23.06 -21.09
CA GLN A 299 40.85 -23.86 -22.28
C GLN A 299 39.65 -24.68 -22.76
N GLU A 300 38.72 -25.00 -21.87
CA GLU A 300 37.50 -25.77 -22.13
C GLU A 300 36.25 -24.95 -21.79
N ASN A 301 35.84 -24.87 -20.51
CA ASN A 301 34.58 -24.24 -20.12
C ASN A 301 34.76 -23.07 -19.15
N TYR A 302 34.01 -22.00 -19.38
CA TYR A 302 33.82 -20.91 -18.43
C TYR A 302 32.38 -20.93 -17.92
N GLN A 303 32.20 -21.02 -16.61
CA GLN A 303 30.89 -20.99 -15.97
C GLN A 303 30.80 -19.90 -14.90
N GLN A 304 29.79 -19.05 -15.03
CA GLN A 304 29.43 -18.03 -14.04
C GLN A 304 28.00 -18.26 -13.57
N GLN A 305 27.79 -18.34 -12.25
CA GLN A 305 26.45 -18.53 -11.67
C GLN A 305 26.21 -17.62 -10.46
N GLY A 306 25.14 -16.81 -10.52
CA GLY A 306 24.71 -15.86 -9.48
C GLY A 306 25.83 -15.01 -8.90
N SER A 307 26.85 -14.70 -9.71
CA SER A 307 28.12 -14.13 -9.28
C SER A 307 28.50 -12.93 -10.15
N ARG A 308 29.51 -12.18 -9.73
CA ARG A 308 29.84 -10.88 -10.32
C ARG A 308 31.30 -10.78 -10.75
N VAL A 309 31.52 -10.27 -11.96
CA VAL A 309 32.83 -9.87 -12.48
C VAL A 309 32.78 -8.38 -12.83
N THR A 310 33.57 -7.55 -12.17
CA THR A 310 33.49 -6.09 -12.33
C THR A 310 34.85 -5.43 -12.51
N ALA A 311 35.06 -4.69 -13.60
CA ALA A 311 36.23 -3.82 -13.78
C ALA A 311 35.80 -2.35 -13.64
N GLY A 312 36.47 -1.62 -12.74
CA GLY A 312 36.13 -0.23 -12.43
C GLY A 312 36.50 0.73 -13.54
N ASN A 313 37.72 0.65 -14.09
CA ASN A 313 38.24 1.53 -15.15
C ASN A 313 38.94 0.81 -16.32
N GLY A 314 38.84 -0.52 -16.42
CA GLY A 314 39.50 -1.32 -17.47
C GLY A 314 38.56 -2.20 -18.28
N ASP A 315 39.08 -3.08 -19.11
CA ASP A 315 38.31 -3.98 -19.96
C ASP A 315 38.11 -5.36 -19.32
N ILE A 316 37.06 -6.08 -19.72
CA ILE A 316 36.84 -7.48 -19.33
C ILE A 316 36.91 -8.36 -20.57
N THR A 317 37.81 -9.34 -20.57
CA THR A 317 37.95 -10.35 -21.62
C THR A 317 37.72 -11.75 -21.06
N ILE A 318 36.81 -12.51 -21.69
CA ILE A 318 36.54 -13.90 -21.34
C ILE A 318 36.66 -14.78 -22.59
N ALA A 319 37.48 -15.81 -22.50
CA ALA A 319 37.75 -16.74 -23.59
C ALA A 319 37.62 -18.19 -23.11
N ALA A 320 36.84 -19.00 -23.81
CA ALA A 320 36.67 -20.43 -23.55
C ALA A 320 36.22 -21.19 -24.80
N LYS A 321 36.17 -22.52 -24.81
CA LYS A 321 35.43 -23.22 -25.87
C LYS A 321 33.93 -23.05 -25.68
N LYS A 322 33.46 -23.06 -24.43
CA LYS A 322 32.06 -22.85 -24.03
C LYS A 322 31.97 -21.84 -22.90
N ILE A 323 31.00 -20.94 -22.97
CA ILE A 323 30.78 -19.89 -21.96
C ILE A 323 29.31 -19.95 -21.50
N ASP A 324 29.08 -20.23 -20.22
CA ASP A 324 27.76 -20.26 -19.59
C ASP A 324 27.67 -19.24 -18.45
N ILE A 325 26.77 -18.25 -18.58
CA ILE A 325 26.54 -17.19 -17.60
C ILE A 325 25.08 -17.24 -17.16
N THR A 326 24.83 -17.65 -15.93
CA THR A 326 23.50 -18.03 -15.46
C THR A 326 23.13 -17.35 -14.15
N ALA A 327 21.85 -17.04 -13.95
CA ALA A 327 21.34 -16.66 -12.64
C ALA A 327 21.36 -17.87 -11.69
N ALA A 328 21.60 -17.63 -10.39
CA ALA A 328 21.31 -18.60 -9.35
C ALA A 328 19.87 -18.47 -8.85
N GLU A 329 19.39 -19.42 -8.05
CA GLU A 329 18.03 -19.41 -7.51
C GLU A 329 18.07 -19.30 -5.98
N ASN A 330 17.23 -18.40 -5.45
CA ASN A 330 16.95 -18.28 -4.02
C ASN A 330 15.56 -18.81 -3.73
N SER A 331 15.37 -19.49 -2.60
CA SER A 331 14.05 -19.99 -2.17
C SER A 331 13.68 -19.53 -0.77
N VAL A 332 12.41 -19.20 -0.57
CA VAL A 332 11.82 -18.82 0.72
C VAL A 332 10.51 -19.57 0.89
N THR A 333 10.34 -20.23 2.03
CA THR A 333 9.11 -20.90 2.43
C THR A 333 8.67 -20.38 3.79
N THR A 334 7.41 -19.99 3.91
CA THR A 334 6.81 -19.59 5.20
C THR A 334 5.55 -20.41 5.47
N ASP A 335 5.56 -21.13 6.60
CA ASP A 335 4.40 -21.77 7.19
C ASP A 335 3.89 -20.90 8.34
N TYR A 336 2.64 -20.45 8.28
CA TYR A 336 2.00 -19.65 9.31
C TYR A 336 0.72 -20.35 9.78
N GLN A 337 0.57 -20.48 11.10
CA GLN A 337 -0.66 -20.98 11.72
C GLN A 337 -1.11 -20.06 12.86
N HIS A 338 -2.36 -19.60 12.79
CA HIS A 338 -3.02 -18.88 13.87
C HIS A 338 -4.18 -19.70 14.43
N TYR A 339 -4.22 -19.82 15.75
CA TYR A 339 -5.23 -20.57 16.47
C TYR A 339 -5.87 -19.71 17.54
N PHE A 340 -7.19 -19.60 17.50
CA PHE A 340 -7.97 -18.91 18.51
C PHE A 340 -9.06 -19.80 19.08
N LYS A 341 -9.16 -19.86 20.42
CA LYS A 341 -10.25 -20.55 21.12
C LYS A 341 -10.65 -19.80 22.38
N GLN A 342 -11.91 -19.39 22.45
CA GLN A 342 -12.47 -18.72 23.62
C GLN A 342 -13.74 -19.43 24.11
N SER A 343 -13.89 -19.51 25.44
CA SER A 343 -15.10 -19.98 26.11
C SER A 343 -15.35 -19.16 27.38
N GLY A 344 -16.49 -18.48 27.52
CA GLY A 344 -16.78 -17.67 28.72
C GLY A 344 -17.94 -16.68 28.58
N VAL A 345 -18.31 -16.02 29.69
CA VAL A 345 -19.30 -14.94 29.76
C VAL A 345 -18.58 -13.60 29.51
N THR A 346 -18.89 -12.90 28.41
CA THR A 346 -18.22 -11.63 28.02
C THR A 346 -19.16 -10.44 28.19
N LEU A 347 -18.65 -9.31 28.68
CA LEU A 347 -19.36 -8.07 28.96
C LEU A 347 -18.68 -6.87 28.26
N GLY A 348 -18.73 -6.73 26.91
CA GLY A 348 -18.28 -5.52 26.13
C GLY A 348 -17.52 -5.74 24.79
N VAL A 349 -17.30 -4.66 24.01
CA VAL A 349 -16.86 -4.61 22.58
C VAL A 349 -15.48 -5.22 22.31
N ASN A 350 -15.39 -6.04 21.25
CA ASN A 350 -14.16 -6.65 20.76
C ASN A 350 -13.90 -6.22 19.30
N ILE A 351 -12.75 -5.61 18.97
CA ILE A 351 -12.32 -5.33 17.59
C ILE A 351 -11.07 -6.19 17.28
N PRO A 352 -11.05 -6.98 16.20
CA PRO A 352 -9.85 -7.71 15.78
C PRO A 352 -8.83 -6.78 15.13
N ILE A 353 -7.55 -6.96 15.49
CA ILE A 353 -6.38 -6.33 14.86
C ILE A 353 -5.80 -7.34 13.86
N ILE A 354 -5.56 -6.93 12.61
CA ILE A 354 -4.71 -7.67 11.66
C ILE A 354 -3.51 -6.78 11.33
N GLN A 355 -2.30 -7.26 11.62
CA GLN A 355 -1.05 -6.59 11.26
C GLN A 355 -0.81 -6.72 9.75
N ALA A 356 -0.78 -5.59 9.04
CA ALA A 356 -0.24 -5.47 7.69
C ALA A 356 1.05 -4.64 7.78
N ALA A 357 2.20 -5.32 7.86
CA ALA A 357 3.52 -4.69 7.76
C ALA A 357 4.65 -5.71 7.46
N GLN A 358 4.45 -6.63 6.51
CA GLN A 358 5.50 -7.58 6.08
C GLN A 358 6.12 -7.27 4.69
N GLN A 359 5.62 -6.30 3.94
CA GLN A 359 6.08 -6.04 2.56
C GLN A 359 7.26 -5.06 2.38
N VAL A 360 8.05 -4.76 3.43
CA VAL A 360 9.20 -3.82 3.31
C VAL A 360 10.55 -4.44 3.70
N GLN A 361 10.59 -5.69 4.18
CA GLN A 361 11.86 -6.30 4.63
C GLN A 361 12.74 -6.85 3.50
N GLN A 362 12.16 -7.26 2.37
CA GLN A 362 12.91 -7.97 1.31
C GLN A 362 13.90 -7.07 0.53
N THR A 363 13.76 -5.75 0.58
CA THR A 363 14.65 -4.82 -0.13
C THR A 363 15.79 -4.27 0.75
N SER A 364 15.79 -4.51 2.08
CA SER A 364 16.79 -3.91 3.00
C SER A 364 17.94 -4.84 3.42
N GLU A 365 17.78 -6.18 3.37
CA GLU A 365 18.85 -7.09 3.81
C GLU A 365 20.06 -7.13 2.86
N SER A 366 19.84 -6.86 1.57
CA SER A 366 20.90 -6.74 0.54
C SER A 366 21.79 -5.50 0.75
N ILE A 367 21.23 -4.46 1.37
CA ILE A 367 21.92 -3.17 1.61
C ILE A 367 22.69 -3.19 2.94
N LYS A 368 22.24 -3.98 3.92
CA LYS A 368 22.84 -3.99 5.28
C LYS A 368 24.22 -4.65 5.40
N ARG A 369 24.80 -5.24 4.35
CA ARG A 369 26.17 -5.80 4.38
C ARG A 369 27.24 -4.90 3.72
N ILE A 370 26.89 -3.68 3.32
CA ILE A 370 27.79 -2.82 2.53
C ILE A 370 28.87 -2.12 3.41
N GLY A 371 28.79 -2.22 4.74
CA GLY A 371 29.70 -1.52 5.67
C GLY A 371 30.61 -2.38 6.57
N ASP A 372 30.56 -3.71 6.49
CA ASP A 372 31.21 -4.60 7.48
C ASP A 372 32.56 -5.19 7.01
N ALA A 373 32.99 -4.99 5.76
CA ALA A 373 34.28 -5.50 5.30
C ALA A 373 35.43 -4.62 5.84
N LYS A 374 36.42 -5.26 6.45
CA LYS A 374 37.60 -4.59 7.04
C LYS A 374 38.60 -4.06 6.00
N ASP A 375 38.38 -4.33 4.70
CA ASP A 375 39.31 -4.01 3.61
C ASP A 375 38.73 -2.94 2.65
N ASN A 376 39.53 -1.91 2.36
CA ASN A 376 39.14 -0.78 1.53
C ASN A 376 38.89 -1.16 0.06
N HIS A 377 39.56 -2.19 -0.50
CA HIS A 377 39.36 -2.62 -1.89
C HIS A 377 37.99 -3.26 -2.08
N ILE A 378 37.57 -4.08 -1.13
CA ILE A 378 36.25 -4.74 -1.16
C ILE A 378 35.16 -3.69 -1.00
N ASN A 379 35.34 -2.71 -0.12
CA ASN A 379 34.42 -1.58 0.04
C ASN A 379 34.36 -0.70 -1.22
N ALA A 380 35.49 -0.46 -1.88
CA ALA A 380 35.55 0.27 -3.15
C ALA A 380 34.86 -0.49 -4.28
N LEU A 381 35.11 -1.80 -4.43
CA LEU A 381 34.42 -2.64 -5.41
C LEU A 381 32.91 -2.70 -5.14
N ALA A 382 32.48 -2.75 -3.88
CA ALA A 382 31.08 -2.68 -3.50
C ALA A 382 30.43 -1.34 -3.90
N ALA A 383 31.12 -0.22 -3.71
CA ALA A 383 30.65 1.10 -4.16
C ALA A 383 30.53 1.18 -5.69
N ILE A 384 31.51 0.64 -6.44
CA ILE A 384 31.46 0.54 -7.90
C ILE A 384 30.25 -0.32 -8.34
N ASN A 385 30.04 -1.47 -7.69
CA ASN A 385 28.90 -2.34 -7.98
C ASN A 385 27.55 -1.64 -7.72
N ALA A 386 27.44 -0.90 -6.61
CA ALA A 386 26.24 -0.12 -6.28
C ALA A 386 25.99 0.99 -7.32
N ALA A 387 27.03 1.65 -7.81
CA ALA A 387 26.92 2.65 -8.88
C ALA A 387 26.39 2.04 -10.19
N PHE A 388 26.86 0.85 -10.58
CA PHE A 388 26.32 0.13 -11.74
C PHE A 388 24.86 -0.29 -11.54
N ASP A 389 24.50 -0.78 -10.34
CA ASP A 389 23.12 -1.18 -10.02
C ASP A 389 22.14 0.01 -10.06
N LEU A 390 22.58 1.22 -9.65
CA LEU A 390 21.79 2.46 -9.71
C LEU A 390 21.71 3.06 -11.12
N ALA A 391 22.78 3.00 -11.91
CA ALA A 391 22.78 3.52 -13.29
C ALA A 391 21.86 2.71 -14.24
N ASN A 392 21.66 1.42 -13.96
CA ASN A 392 20.85 0.53 -14.79
C ASN A 392 19.35 0.50 -14.41
N THR A 393 18.91 1.24 -13.38
CA THR A 393 17.53 1.23 -12.84
C THR A 393 16.76 2.55 -13.04
N ALA A 394 17.07 3.28 -14.13
CA ALA A 394 16.64 4.66 -14.40
C ALA A 394 15.12 4.97 -14.32
N ASP A 395 14.22 3.98 -14.31
CA ASP A 395 12.77 4.20 -14.18
C ASP A 395 12.24 4.16 -12.71
N VAL A 396 13.03 3.74 -11.72
CA VAL A 396 12.54 3.46 -10.35
C VAL A 396 12.80 4.61 -9.35
N VAL A 397 13.61 5.61 -9.73
CA VAL A 397 14.11 6.65 -8.81
C VAL A 397 13.03 7.64 -8.33
N SER A 398 11.94 7.83 -9.08
CA SER A 398 10.89 8.80 -8.74
C SER A 398 9.95 8.35 -7.61
N ASN A 399 9.54 7.08 -7.58
CA ASN A 399 8.37 6.68 -6.79
C ASN A 399 8.71 6.11 -5.40
N VAL A 400 9.93 5.60 -5.21
CA VAL A 400 10.34 4.99 -3.93
C VAL A 400 10.83 6.04 -2.93
N ALA A 401 11.47 7.11 -3.39
CA ALA A 401 11.94 8.19 -2.54
C ALA A 401 10.77 9.02 -1.95
N ASP A 402 9.73 9.30 -2.74
CA ASP A 402 8.55 10.06 -2.30
C ASP A 402 7.62 9.25 -1.37
N ALA A 403 7.53 7.93 -1.56
CA ALA A 403 6.71 7.04 -0.73
C ALA A 403 7.26 6.89 0.70
N ILE A 404 8.57 7.03 0.89
CA ILE A 404 9.21 6.92 2.21
C ILE A 404 9.29 8.29 2.91
N ALA A 405 9.32 9.39 2.14
CA ALA A 405 9.44 10.73 2.70
C ALA A 405 8.12 11.33 3.23
N ASN A 406 6.94 10.90 2.73
CA ASN A 406 5.69 11.66 2.90
C ASN A 406 4.53 11.01 3.69
N GLN A 407 4.67 9.82 4.30
CA GLN A 407 3.58 9.25 5.11
C GLN A 407 4.04 8.74 6.48
N GLY A 408 3.97 9.62 7.48
CA GLY A 408 4.11 9.28 8.89
C GLY A 408 2.93 8.44 9.39
N VAL A 409 3.23 7.29 9.99
CA VAL A 409 2.24 6.38 10.59
C VAL A 409 1.91 6.83 12.01
N GLN A 410 0.79 7.57 12.20
CA GLN A 410 0.19 7.77 13.52
C GLN A 410 -1.34 7.90 13.45
N GLY A 411 -2.07 7.01 14.14
CA GLY A 411 -3.49 7.22 14.51
C GLY A 411 -4.39 5.98 14.57
N LEU A 412 -4.25 5.12 15.59
CA LEU A 412 -5.21 4.06 15.94
C LEU A 412 -5.67 4.22 17.40
N THR A 413 -6.88 4.75 17.67
CA THR A 413 -7.58 4.58 18.97
C THR A 413 -9.12 4.74 18.86
N GLN A 414 -9.87 3.95 19.64
CA GLN A 414 -11.33 3.63 19.58
C GLN A 414 -12.21 4.32 20.64
N ASN A 415 -13.55 4.02 20.68
CA ASN A 415 -14.37 3.58 21.87
C ASN A 415 -15.90 3.36 21.52
N ILE A 416 -16.84 2.70 22.28
CA ILE A 416 -17.10 1.32 22.83
C ILE A 416 -18.62 1.26 23.32
N GLY A 417 -19.31 0.08 23.33
CA GLY A 417 -20.64 -0.22 23.98
C GLY A 417 -20.90 -1.70 24.42
N ILE A 418 -21.66 -1.98 25.50
CA ILE A 418 -21.59 -3.23 26.33
C ILE A 418 -22.69 -4.30 26.07
N SER A 419 -22.35 -5.61 26.04
CA SER A 419 -23.32 -6.77 25.97
C SER A 419 -22.86 -8.01 26.76
N ILE A 420 -23.77 -8.78 27.41
CA ILE A 420 -23.46 -10.01 28.21
C ILE A 420 -23.82 -11.31 27.44
N GLY A 421 -22.87 -12.23 27.20
CA GLY A 421 -23.17 -13.54 26.57
C GLY A 421 -22.17 -14.67 26.84
N TYR A 422 -22.63 -15.93 26.89
CA TYR A 422 -21.82 -17.16 27.06
C TYR A 422 -21.68 -17.92 25.72
N GLY A 423 -20.47 -18.24 25.29
CA GLY A 423 -20.26 -18.96 24.02
C GLY A 423 -18.88 -19.57 23.89
N LYS A 424 -18.75 -20.57 23.02
CA LYS A 424 -17.48 -21.23 22.66
C LYS A 424 -17.19 -20.97 21.18
N GLN A 425 -16.05 -20.37 20.89
CA GLN A 425 -15.58 -20.07 19.53
C GLN A 425 -14.22 -20.71 19.30
N LYS A 426 -14.02 -21.31 18.12
CA LYS A 426 -12.75 -21.84 17.60
C LYS A 426 -12.52 -21.28 16.20
N SER A 427 -11.36 -20.66 15.95
CA SER A 427 -10.89 -20.26 14.62
C SER A 427 -9.47 -20.77 14.40
N GLU A 428 -9.19 -21.22 13.18
CA GLU A 428 -7.89 -21.78 12.79
C GLU A 428 -7.58 -21.34 11.36
N GLN A 429 -6.44 -20.68 11.17
CA GLN A 429 -5.97 -20.17 9.90
C GLN A 429 -4.58 -20.70 9.63
N THR A 430 -4.36 -21.27 8.45
CA THR A 430 -3.06 -21.77 7.99
C THR A 430 -2.72 -21.14 6.65
N ILE A 431 -1.50 -20.64 6.50
CA ILE A 431 -0.96 -20.09 5.25
C ILE A 431 0.38 -20.77 5.00
N HIS A 432 0.56 -21.29 3.79
CA HIS A 432 1.81 -21.81 3.30
C HIS A 432 2.20 -21.04 2.04
N THR A 433 3.41 -20.51 2.01
CA THR A 433 3.96 -19.76 0.87
C THR A 433 5.30 -20.36 0.46
N GLU A 434 5.52 -20.51 -0.84
CA GLU A 434 6.80 -20.89 -1.44
C GLU A 434 7.15 -19.90 -2.55
N THR A 435 8.35 -19.33 -2.49
CA THR A 435 8.81 -18.34 -3.48
C THR A 435 10.21 -18.68 -3.94
N THR A 436 10.40 -18.72 -5.26
CA THR A 436 11.71 -18.87 -5.92
C THR A 436 12.02 -17.61 -6.71
N THR A 437 13.16 -16.98 -6.43
CA THR A 437 13.62 -15.77 -7.12
C THR A 437 14.97 -15.97 -7.79
N ALA A 438 15.19 -15.28 -8.91
CA ALA A 438 16.45 -15.33 -9.63
C ALA A 438 17.47 -14.36 -8.99
N SER A 439 18.72 -14.81 -8.89
CA SER A 439 19.88 -14.04 -8.46
C SER A 439 20.82 -13.89 -9.67
N PRO A 440 20.75 -12.78 -10.43
CA PRO A 440 21.46 -12.64 -11.70
C PRO A 440 22.98 -12.74 -11.60
N SER A 441 23.63 -13.35 -12.59
CA SER A 441 25.06 -13.10 -12.81
C SER A 441 25.27 -11.75 -13.47
N LYS A 442 26.35 -11.06 -13.11
CA LYS A 442 26.69 -9.74 -13.66
C LYS A 442 28.13 -9.67 -14.16
N ILE A 443 28.34 -9.10 -15.34
CA ILE A 443 29.65 -8.76 -15.89
C ILE A 443 29.63 -7.29 -16.27
N ASN A 444 30.27 -6.43 -15.48
CA ASN A 444 30.14 -4.98 -15.62
C ASN A 444 31.49 -4.30 -15.74
N THR A 445 31.62 -3.37 -16.67
CA THR A 445 32.78 -2.49 -16.72
C THR A 445 32.49 -1.12 -17.31
N THR A 446 33.28 -0.11 -16.93
CA THR A 446 33.34 1.18 -17.62
C THR A 446 34.08 1.13 -18.96
N GLY A 447 34.88 0.08 -19.19
CA GLY A 447 35.53 -0.20 -20.46
C GLY A 447 34.67 -1.06 -21.39
N ASN A 448 35.34 -1.93 -22.14
CA ASN A 448 34.75 -2.90 -23.05
C ASN A 448 34.59 -4.26 -22.40
N VAL A 449 33.51 -4.96 -22.74
CA VAL A 449 33.37 -6.40 -22.48
C VAL A 449 33.57 -7.17 -23.78
N MET A 450 34.46 -8.16 -23.80
CA MET A 450 34.64 -9.10 -24.91
C MET A 450 34.57 -10.55 -24.44
N LEU A 451 33.55 -11.27 -24.89
CA LEU A 451 33.40 -12.72 -24.72
C LEU A 451 33.60 -13.39 -26.07
N TYR A 452 34.53 -14.33 -26.16
CA TYR A 452 34.70 -15.10 -27.40
C TYR A 452 34.97 -16.58 -27.19
N THR A 453 34.43 -17.41 -28.09
CA THR A 453 34.70 -18.84 -28.08
C THR A 453 35.90 -19.22 -28.93
N THR A 454 36.70 -20.19 -28.48
CA THR A 454 37.89 -20.69 -29.20
C THR A 454 37.66 -22.01 -29.94
N ALA A 455 36.51 -22.66 -29.76
CA ALA A 455 36.16 -23.93 -30.41
C ALA A 455 35.53 -23.73 -31.81
N ASP A 456 35.42 -24.83 -32.56
CA ASP A 456 34.66 -24.88 -33.81
C ASP A 456 33.15 -24.72 -33.60
N LYS A 457 32.43 -24.55 -34.71
CA LYS A 457 30.98 -24.31 -34.73
C LYS A 457 30.12 -25.40 -34.07
N ASP A 458 30.62 -26.63 -33.94
CA ASP A 458 29.83 -27.76 -33.43
C ASP A 458 29.98 -27.93 -31.92
N THR A 459 31.04 -27.35 -31.34
CA THR A 459 31.31 -27.40 -29.90
C THR A 459 31.14 -26.05 -29.21
N ALA A 460 31.36 -24.94 -29.92
CA ALA A 460 31.31 -23.60 -29.35
C ALA A 460 29.89 -23.14 -29.02
N HIS A 461 29.69 -22.54 -27.84
CA HIS A 461 28.47 -21.81 -27.54
C HIS A 461 28.71 -20.72 -26.48
N ILE A 462 27.87 -19.70 -26.52
CA ILE A 462 27.72 -18.73 -25.42
C ILE A 462 26.25 -18.76 -24.99
N ALA A 463 26.00 -19.03 -23.72
CA ALA A 463 24.67 -18.99 -23.13
C ALA A 463 24.62 -17.98 -21.98
N VAL A 464 23.66 -17.06 -22.06
CA VAL A 464 23.37 -16.08 -21.01
C VAL A 464 21.93 -16.29 -20.56
N LYS A 465 21.72 -16.54 -19.26
CA LYS A 465 20.40 -16.85 -18.68
C LYS A 465 20.11 -16.00 -17.44
N GLY A 466 19.03 -15.20 -17.48
CA GLY A 466 18.64 -14.26 -16.43
C GLY A 466 19.77 -13.37 -15.91
N SER A 467 20.70 -12.98 -16.79
CA SER A 467 21.98 -12.37 -16.39
C SER A 467 22.27 -11.10 -17.18
N GLU A 468 23.18 -10.28 -16.64
CA GLU A 468 23.49 -8.94 -17.15
C GLU A 468 24.97 -8.85 -17.58
N ILE A 469 25.22 -8.30 -18.76
CA ILE A 469 26.56 -8.05 -19.30
C ILE A 469 26.61 -6.64 -19.86
N VAL A 470 27.41 -5.75 -19.27
CA VAL A 470 27.44 -4.32 -19.61
C VAL A 470 28.87 -3.80 -19.67
N GLY A 471 29.31 -3.37 -20.87
CA GLY A 471 30.48 -2.53 -21.07
C GLY A 471 30.06 -1.11 -21.48
N GLN A 472 30.49 -0.10 -20.71
CA GLN A 472 30.12 1.30 -20.98
C GLN A 472 30.81 1.87 -22.23
N GLN A 473 31.92 1.29 -22.71
CA GLN A 473 32.55 1.67 -23.98
C GLN A 473 32.21 0.72 -25.14
N GLY A 474 31.77 -0.50 -24.83
CA GLY A 474 31.29 -1.45 -25.82
C GLY A 474 31.10 -2.85 -25.25
N THR A 475 30.25 -3.65 -25.90
CA THR A 475 30.02 -5.06 -25.50
C THR A 475 30.05 -5.96 -26.73
N THR A 476 30.92 -6.96 -26.74
CA THR A 476 31.08 -7.91 -27.85
C THR A 476 30.96 -9.34 -27.37
N LEU A 477 30.02 -10.10 -27.95
CA LEU A 477 29.88 -11.55 -27.75
C LEU A 477 30.08 -12.23 -29.11
N ALA A 478 31.09 -13.08 -29.24
CA ALA A 478 31.45 -13.72 -30.51
C ALA A 478 31.63 -15.23 -30.34
N THR A 479 30.85 -16.03 -31.06
CA THR A 479 30.95 -17.50 -31.02
C THR A 479 30.89 -18.11 -32.41
N ALA A 480 31.64 -19.19 -32.63
CA ALA A 480 31.56 -19.97 -33.86
C ALA A 480 30.30 -20.86 -33.93
N GLY A 481 29.70 -21.18 -32.77
CA GLY A 481 28.45 -21.94 -32.68
C GLY A 481 27.29 -21.08 -32.24
N ASP A 482 26.47 -21.54 -31.30
CA ASP A 482 25.22 -20.86 -30.93
C ASP A 482 25.44 -19.76 -29.88
N LEU A 483 24.67 -18.68 -30.00
CA LEU A 483 24.57 -17.62 -28.99
C LEU A 483 23.14 -17.56 -28.46
N THR A 484 22.95 -17.82 -27.17
CA THR A 484 21.63 -17.84 -26.53
C THR A 484 21.56 -16.82 -25.40
N ILE A 485 20.51 -16.00 -25.40
CA ILE A 485 20.23 -14.96 -24.40
C ILE A 485 18.80 -15.21 -23.92
N THR A 486 18.64 -15.74 -22.72
CA THR A 486 17.37 -16.26 -22.21
C THR A 486 17.01 -15.69 -20.85
N ALA A 487 15.72 -15.59 -20.49
CA ALA A 487 15.31 -15.24 -19.14
C ALA A 487 15.50 -16.39 -18.14
N GLN A 488 15.55 -16.07 -16.85
CA GLN A 488 15.41 -17.03 -15.76
C GLN A 488 13.98 -16.96 -15.19
N GLN A 489 13.36 -18.13 -15.00
CA GLN A 489 12.02 -18.26 -14.43
C GLN A 489 12.04 -18.01 -12.92
N GLN A 490 10.99 -17.37 -12.41
CA GLN A 490 10.69 -17.19 -10.99
C GLN A 490 9.28 -17.72 -10.70
N THR A 491 9.03 -18.16 -9.48
CA THR A 491 7.74 -18.73 -9.08
C THR A 491 7.30 -18.24 -7.71
N HIS A 492 6.01 -18.00 -7.55
CA HIS A 492 5.38 -17.77 -6.25
C HIS A 492 4.15 -18.66 -6.12
N GLN A 493 4.03 -19.37 -4.99
CA GLN A 493 2.89 -20.20 -4.67
C GLN A 493 2.40 -19.86 -3.27
N GLU A 494 1.09 -19.62 -3.14
CA GLU A 494 0.43 -19.46 -1.86
C GLU A 494 -0.72 -20.45 -1.75
N ARG A 495 -0.84 -21.09 -0.58
CA ARG A 495 -1.95 -21.95 -0.21
C ARG A 495 -2.45 -21.50 1.16
N SER A 496 -3.65 -20.96 1.19
CA SER A 496 -4.31 -20.54 2.42
C SER A 496 -5.52 -21.42 2.69
N HIS A 497 -5.74 -21.74 3.97
CA HIS A 497 -6.90 -22.48 4.44
C HIS A 497 -7.36 -21.90 5.77
N ASN A 498 -8.66 -21.69 5.91
CA ASN A 498 -9.26 -21.14 7.13
C ASN A 498 -10.49 -21.97 7.50
N GLN A 499 -10.63 -22.26 8.80
CA GLN A 499 -11.80 -22.90 9.38
C GLN A 499 -12.22 -22.17 10.67
N SER A 500 -13.51 -21.89 10.77
CA SER A 500 -14.12 -21.33 11.97
C SER A 500 -15.36 -22.13 12.38
N SER A 501 -15.52 -22.34 13.68
CA SER A 501 -16.70 -22.99 14.26
C SER A 501 -17.02 -22.37 15.61
N GLY A 502 -18.29 -22.08 15.85
CA GLY A 502 -18.73 -21.47 17.09
C GLY A 502 -20.17 -21.81 17.42
N TRP A 503 -20.46 -21.81 18.71
CA TRP A 503 -21.83 -21.83 19.21
C TRP A 503 -21.95 -20.87 20.40
N ASN A 504 -23.04 -20.13 20.46
CA ASN A 504 -23.33 -19.17 21.53
C ASN A 504 -24.74 -19.39 22.11
N ALA A 505 -24.88 -19.19 23.41
CA ALA A 505 -26.13 -19.24 24.15
C ALA A 505 -26.16 -18.09 25.16
N GLY A 506 -27.11 -17.15 25.07
CA GLY A 506 -27.13 -15.92 25.87
C GLY A 506 -28.53 -15.48 26.28
N VAL A 507 -28.63 -14.67 27.32
CA VAL A 507 -29.86 -13.95 27.71
C VAL A 507 -29.63 -12.47 27.44
N ALA A 508 -30.39 -11.87 26.53
CA ALA A 508 -30.37 -10.45 26.22
C ALA A 508 -31.49 -9.72 26.97
N ILE A 509 -31.18 -8.57 27.57
CA ILE A 509 -32.15 -7.63 28.12
C ILE A 509 -32.07 -6.36 27.27
N ASN A 510 -33.13 -6.09 26.50
CA ASN A 510 -33.25 -4.88 25.68
C ASN A 510 -34.17 -3.87 26.38
N TYR A 511 -33.77 -2.59 26.36
CA TYR A 511 -34.61 -1.48 26.81
C TYR A 511 -35.03 -0.69 25.57
N GLY A 512 -36.30 -0.81 25.20
CA GLY A 512 -36.94 -0.08 24.10
C GLY A 512 -38.25 0.55 24.55
N SER A 513 -38.88 1.35 23.69
CA SER A 513 -40.01 2.23 24.00
C SER A 513 -41.30 1.59 24.53
N ASN A 514 -41.35 0.25 24.73
CA ASN A 514 -42.48 -0.45 25.38
C ASN A 514 -42.07 -1.27 26.63
N GLY A 515 -40.91 -0.99 27.25
CA GLY A 515 -40.47 -1.64 28.48
C GLY A 515 -39.37 -2.70 28.30
N VAL A 516 -38.94 -3.30 29.42
CA VAL A 516 -37.84 -4.27 29.49
C VAL A 516 -38.23 -5.58 28.80
N ALA A 517 -37.51 -5.99 27.75
CA ALA A 517 -37.70 -7.30 27.12
C ALA A 517 -36.51 -8.23 27.37
N PHE A 518 -36.79 -9.43 27.88
CA PHE A 518 -35.83 -10.52 28.13
C PHE A 518 -35.91 -11.56 27.00
N GLY A 519 -34.78 -12.00 26.42
CA GLY A 519 -34.76 -13.02 25.37
C GLY A 519 -33.56 -13.98 25.46
N ILE A 520 -33.77 -15.26 25.13
CA ILE A 520 -32.72 -16.30 25.08
C ILE A 520 -32.28 -16.48 23.61
N THR A 521 -31.00 -16.28 23.30
CA THR A 521 -30.41 -16.48 21.97
C THR A 521 -29.59 -17.76 21.93
N ALA A 522 -29.83 -18.65 20.96
CA ALA A 522 -28.96 -19.80 20.66
C ALA A 522 -28.55 -19.78 19.17
N GLY A 523 -27.26 -19.75 18.87
CA GLY A 523 -26.73 -19.67 17.51
C GLY A 523 -25.53 -20.59 17.28
N GLY A 524 -25.44 -21.16 16.08
CA GLY A 524 -24.31 -21.96 15.61
C GLY A 524 -23.77 -21.41 14.28
N ASN A 525 -22.45 -21.25 14.17
CA ASN A 525 -21.78 -20.80 12.96
C ASN A 525 -20.64 -21.75 12.55
N THR A 526 -20.55 -22.06 11.26
CA THR A 526 -19.46 -22.84 10.66
C THR A 526 -18.99 -22.14 9.38
N GLY A 527 -17.68 -22.04 9.20
CA GLY A 527 -17.07 -21.44 8.03
C GLY A 527 -15.83 -22.22 7.62
N LYS A 528 -15.65 -22.44 6.31
CA LYS A 528 -14.44 -22.98 5.72
C LYS A 528 -14.11 -22.25 4.43
N GLY A 529 -12.84 -21.99 4.18
CA GLY A 529 -12.39 -21.43 2.92
C GLY A 529 -10.95 -21.79 2.61
N TYR A 530 -10.59 -21.70 1.34
CA TYR A 530 -9.22 -21.79 0.86
C TYR A 530 -8.98 -20.76 -0.24
N GLY A 531 -7.72 -20.37 -0.41
CA GLY A 531 -7.22 -19.57 -1.53
C GLY A 531 -5.91 -20.14 -2.00
N ASN A 532 -5.81 -20.46 -3.29
CA ASN A 532 -4.61 -20.95 -3.94
C ASN A 532 -4.17 -19.93 -4.98
N ASP A 533 -2.92 -19.49 -4.90
CA ASP A 533 -2.30 -18.59 -5.87
C ASP A 533 -1.05 -19.25 -6.45
N ASP A 534 -0.89 -19.21 -7.77
CA ASP A 534 0.28 -19.69 -8.49
C ASP A 534 0.71 -18.63 -9.51
N GLU A 535 1.93 -18.12 -9.37
CA GLU A 535 2.50 -17.08 -10.22
C GLU A 535 3.84 -17.54 -10.79
N THR A 536 4.10 -17.19 -12.04
CA THR A 536 5.37 -17.34 -12.74
C THR A 536 5.74 -16.02 -13.40
N THR A 537 6.91 -15.51 -13.07
CA THR A 537 7.48 -14.30 -13.67
C THR A 537 8.87 -14.58 -14.24
N TRP A 538 9.39 -13.68 -15.07
CA TRP A 538 10.68 -13.86 -15.74
C TRP A 538 11.66 -12.73 -15.44
N THR A 539 12.86 -13.08 -14.97
CA THR A 539 14.01 -12.17 -14.94
C THR A 539 14.71 -12.20 -16.30
N ASN A 540 14.57 -11.13 -17.07
CA ASN A 540 15.16 -11.04 -18.40
C ASN A 540 16.70 -10.94 -18.37
N SER A 541 17.36 -11.50 -19.39
CA SER A 541 18.78 -11.22 -19.62
C SER A 541 18.98 -9.87 -20.31
N ARG A 542 20.05 -9.15 -19.96
CA ARG A 542 20.36 -7.84 -20.54
C ARG A 542 21.82 -7.75 -21.00
N ILE A 543 22.02 -7.44 -22.27
CA ILE A 543 23.36 -7.33 -22.88
C ILE A 543 23.54 -5.92 -23.44
N GLY A 544 24.64 -5.26 -23.06
CA GLY A 544 25.05 -3.97 -23.61
C GLY A 544 24.42 -2.74 -22.95
N ASN A 545 24.73 -1.56 -23.49
CA ASN A 545 24.36 -0.27 -22.92
C ASN A 545 23.86 0.69 -24.01
N LYS A 546 22.81 1.47 -23.71
CA LYS A 546 22.24 2.50 -24.60
C LYS A 546 23.23 3.56 -25.07
N GLN A 547 24.38 3.72 -24.41
CA GLN A 547 25.40 4.72 -24.71
C GLN A 547 26.59 4.19 -25.54
N SER A 548 26.66 2.88 -25.78
CA SER A 548 27.84 2.24 -26.40
C SER A 548 27.46 1.23 -27.48
N GLN A 549 28.44 0.77 -28.26
CA GLN A 549 28.18 -0.22 -29.30
C GLN A 549 28.07 -1.63 -28.72
N THR A 550 27.03 -2.36 -29.13
CA THR A 550 26.88 -3.78 -28.81
C THR A 550 27.00 -4.63 -30.08
N THR A 551 27.90 -5.60 -30.08
CA THR A 551 28.19 -6.48 -31.22
C THR A 551 27.95 -7.94 -30.84
N LEU A 552 27.08 -8.62 -31.57
CA LEU A 552 26.80 -10.04 -31.42
C LEU A 552 27.18 -10.78 -32.70
N VAL A 553 28.05 -11.78 -32.58
CA VAL A 553 28.46 -12.65 -33.69
C VAL A 553 28.22 -14.10 -33.30
N SER A 554 27.38 -14.78 -34.08
CA SER A 554 27.09 -16.21 -33.95
C SER A 554 27.42 -16.90 -35.27
N GLY A 555 28.21 -17.97 -35.24
CA GLY A 555 28.45 -18.81 -36.42
C GLY A 555 27.30 -19.78 -36.70
N LYS A 556 26.35 -19.92 -35.77
CA LYS A 556 25.08 -20.63 -35.94
C LYS A 556 23.91 -19.71 -35.56
N ASP A 557 23.05 -20.12 -34.63
CA ASP A 557 21.83 -19.41 -34.33
C ASP A 557 22.06 -18.39 -33.21
N LEU A 558 21.36 -17.27 -33.30
CA LEU A 558 21.21 -16.30 -32.23
C LEU A 558 19.77 -16.38 -31.72
N THR A 559 19.60 -16.77 -30.46
CA THR A 559 18.28 -16.83 -29.80
C THR A 559 18.22 -15.83 -28.67
N ILE A 560 17.21 -14.94 -28.70
CA ILE A 560 16.89 -13.98 -27.66
C ILE A 560 15.48 -14.29 -27.15
N GLN A 561 15.37 -14.91 -25.97
CA GLN A 561 14.10 -15.35 -25.39
C GLN A 561 13.91 -14.86 -23.96
N GLY A 562 13.15 -13.80 -23.74
CA GLY A 562 13.14 -13.10 -22.45
C GLY A 562 14.46 -12.36 -22.23
N GLY A 563 14.89 -11.59 -23.22
CA GLY A 563 16.15 -10.86 -23.15
C GLY A 563 16.19 -9.61 -24.02
N GLN A 564 16.99 -8.63 -23.61
CA GLN A 564 17.18 -7.37 -24.31
C GLN A 564 18.66 -7.15 -24.63
N VAL A 565 18.92 -6.87 -25.90
CA VAL A 565 20.24 -6.46 -26.40
C VAL A 565 20.17 -4.97 -26.68
N VAL A 566 21.01 -4.19 -26.03
CA VAL A 566 20.89 -2.73 -25.99
C VAL A 566 22.20 -2.08 -26.42
N GLY A 567 22.14 -1.03 -27.22
CA GLY A 567 23.31 -0.30 -27.74
C GLY A 567 22.93 1.11 -28.18
N ASP A 568 23.87 2.07 -28.22
CA ASP A 568 23.72 3.25 -29.08
C ASP A 568 23.70 2.81 -30.54
N SER A 569 24.60 1.89 -30.89
CA SER A 569 24.52 1.11 -32.12
C SER A 569 24.56 -0.38 -31.81
N VAL A 570 23.79 -1.18 -32.54
CA VAL A 570 23.80 -2.64 -32.39
C VAL A 570 24.18 -3.32 -33.70
N LYS A 571 25.18 -4.18 -33.67
CA LYS A 571 25.63 -5.00 -34.80
C LYS A 571 25.36 -6.46 -34.51
N VAL A 572 24.70 -7.16 -35.43
CA VAL A 572 24.38 -8.58 -35.31
C VAL A 572 24.79 -9.33 -36.57
N GLN A 573 25.49 -10.44 -36.38
CA GLN A 573 25.78 -11.41 -37.43
C GLN A 573 25.41 -12.83 -36.94
N ALA A 574 24.55 -13.54 -37.67
CA ALA A 574 24.16 -14.93 -37.33
C ALA A 574 23.65 -15.72 -38.54
N ASN A 575 23.55 -17.05 -38.45
CA ASN A 575 22.83 -17.85 -39.44
C ASN A 575 21.32 -17.61 -39.34
N ASN A 576 20.76 -17.74 -38.13
CA ASN A 576 19.36 -17.44 -37.84
C ASN A 576 19.27 -16.52 -36.62
N LEU A 577 18.27 -15.65 -36.60
CA LEU A 577 17.93 -14.79 -35.46
C LEU A 577 16.50 -15.07 -35.01
N ASN A 578 16.34 -15.59 -33.79
CA ASN A 578 15.04 -15.85 -33.16
C ASN A 578 14.87 -14.91 -31.97
N ILE A 579 13.83 -14.06 -31.99
CA ILE A 579 13.50 -13.17 -30.87
C ILE A 579 12.09 -13.49 -30.36
N THR A 580 11.97 -13.96 -29.13
CA THR A 580 10.70 -14.40 -28.52
C THR A 580 10.49 -13.76 -27.16
N SER A 581 9.42 -12.99 -27.01
CA SER A 581 9.01 -12.47 -25.70
C SER A 581 8.40 -13.58 -24.83
N LEU A 582 8.47 -13.42 -23.51
CA LEU A 582 7.89 -14.34 -22.53
C LEU A 582 6.73 -13.67 -21.81
N GLN A 583 5.72 -14.46 -21.44
CA GLN A 583 4.57 -14.00 -20.67
C GLN A 583 4.75 -14.37 -19.21
N ASP A 584 4.54 -13.39 -18.33
CA ASP A 584 4.28 -13.66 -16.92
C ASP A 584 2.88 -14.26 -16.82
N THR A 585 2.70 -15.24 -15.93
CA THR A 585 1.42 -15.93 -15.72
C THR A 585 1.02 -15.94 -14.27
N ALA A 586 -0.26 -15.74 -13.97
CA ALA A 586 -0.78 -15.89 -12.63
C ALA A 586 -2.13 -16.59 -12.66
N THR A 587 -2.38 -17.49 -11.71
CA THR A 587 -3.67 -18.15 -11.53
C THR A 587 -4.07 -18.12 -10.07
N TYR A 588 -5.31 -17.72 -9.81
CA TYR A 588 -5.88 -17.70 -8.48
C TYR A 588 -7.17 -18.50 -8.41
N GLN A 589 -7.30 -19.34 -7.39
CA GLN A 589 -8.51 -20.13 -7.10
C GLN A 589 -8.88 -19.99 -5.63
N GLY A 590 -9.93 -19.23 -5.36
CA GLY A 590 -10.47 -19.01 -4.03
C GLY A 590 -11.88 -19.57 -3.88
N LYS A 591 -12.15 -20.23 -2.75
CA LYS A 591 -13.52 -20.61 -2.38
C LYS A 591 -13.72 -20.40 -0.89
N GLN A 592 -14.78 -19.68 -0.54
CA GLN A 592 -15.21 -19.51 0.84
C GLN A 592 -16.66 -19.96 1.00
N THR A 593 -16.96 -20.60 2.11
CA THR A 593 -18.32 -21.04 2.45
C THR A 593 -18.55 -20.80 3.93
N SER A 594 -19.59 -20.04 4.26
CA SER A 594 -20.02 -19.83 5.64
C SER A 594 -21.51 -20.12 5.79
N ALA A 595 -21.88 -20.78 6.89
CA ALA A 595 -23.26 -21.09 7.24
C ALA A 595 -23.52 -20.71 8.70
N GLN A 596 -24.62 -20.04 8.97
CA GLN A 596 -25.01 -19.66 10.33
C GLN A 596 -26.51 -19.84 10.53
N MET A 597 -26.90 -20.43 11.66
CA MET A 597 -28.29 -20.68 12.05
C MET A 597 -28.53 -20.17 13.47
N THR A 598 -29.62 -19.41 13.67
CA THR A 598 -30.01 -18.88 14.99
C THR A 598 -31.48 -19.21 15.27
N VAL A 599 -31.79 -19.74 16.46
CA VAL A 599 -33.15 -20.13 16.87
C VAL A 599 -33.54 -19.37 18.15
N GLY A 600 -34.68 -18.67 18.13
CA GLY A 600 -35.26 -17.93 19.27
C GLY A 600 -36.76 -18.20 19.44
N TYR A 601 -37.31 -17.93 20.63
CA TYR A 601 -38.73 -18.19 20.95
C TYR A 601 -39.64 -17.06 20.41
N GLY A 602 -40.56 -17.39 19.49
CA GLY A 602 -41.37 -16.44 18.70
C GLY A 602 -40.93 -16.46 17.22
N ALA A 603 -41.36 -17.47 16.48
CA ALA A 603 -40.68 -18.01 15.29
C ALA A 603 -40.41 -17.01 14.13
N SER A 604 -39.13 -16.78 13.85
CA SER A 604 -38.60 -16.66 12.49
C SER A 604 -37.29 -17.47 12.38
N LEU A 605 -37.25 -18.40 11.44
CA LEU A 605 -36.09 -19.27 11.19
C LEU A 605 -35.12 -18.49 10.30
N SER A 606 -34.04 -17.92 10.84
CA SER A 606 -33.00 -17.27 10.02
C SER A 606 -31.81 -18.22 9.84
N GLY A 607 -31.57 -18.61 8.58
CA GLY A 607 -30.44 -19.40 8.15
C GLY A 607 -29.74 -18.66 7.00
N ASN A 608 -28.47 -18.31 7.20
CA ASN A 608 -27.67 -17.61 6.21
C ASN A 608 -26.65 -18.60 5.62
N TYR A 609 -26.70 -18.82 4.31
CA TYR A 609 -25.74 -19.63 3.56
C TYR A 609 -25.07 -18.75 2.50
N ASN A 610 -23.77 -18.53 2.66
CA ASN A 610 -22.96 -17.71 1.75
C ASN A 610 -21.85 -18.57 1.17
N GLN A 611 -21.75 -18.62 -0.16
CA GLN A 611 -20.67 -19.27 -0.89
C GLN A 611 -20.11 -18.32 -1.94
N SER A 612 -18.81 -18.02 -1.85
CA SER A 612 -18.07 -17.29 -2.89
C SER A 612 -17.05 -18.22 -3.56
N LYS A 613 -16.87 -18.04 -4.87
CA LYS A 613 -15.80 -18.66 -5.66
C LYS A 613 -15.20 -17.61 -6.58
N ILE A 614 -13.89 -17.56 -6.65
CA ILE A 614 -13.13 -16.69 -7.55
C ILE A 614 -12.13 -17.57 -8.28
N ASN A 615 -12.15 -17.53 -9.60
CA ASN A 615 -11.09 -18.06 -10.45
C ASN A 615 -10.55 -16.91 -11.30
N ALA A 616 -9.24 -16.71 -11.31
CA ALA A 616 -8.59 -15.76 -12.19
C ALA A 616 -7.42 -16.44 -12.92
N ASP A 617 -7.28 -16.16 -14.21
CA ASP A 617 -6.19 -16.62 -15.07
C ASP A 617 -5.60 -15.43 -15.84
N TYR A 618 -4.29 -15.23 -15.73
CA TYR A 618 -3.56 -14.13 -16.35
C TYR A 618 -2.36 -14.66 -17.13
N ALA A 619 -2.13 -14.09 -18.33
CA ALA A 619 -0.89 -14.24 -19.08
C ALA A 619 -0.61 -12.97 -19.90
N SER A 620 0.52 -12.32 -19.66
CA SER A 620 0.89 -11.09 -20.37
C SER A 620 2.39 -10.91 -20.52
N VAL A 621 2.84 -10.39 -21.67
CA VAL A 621 4.24 -9.96 -21.84
C VAL A 621 4.42 -8.60 -21.17
N ASN A 622 5.14 -8.55 -20.06
CA ASN A 622 5.43 -7.30 -19.35
C ASN A 622 6.72 -6.62 -19.84
N GLN A 623 7.68 -7.39 -20.36
CA GLN A 623 8.90 -6.88 -20.97
C GLN A 623 9.15 -7.53 -22.33
N GLN A 624 9.36 -6.72 -23.36
CA GLN A 624 9.55 -7.22 -24.72
C GLN A 624 10.99 -7.72 -24.91
N SER A 625 11.14 -8.89 -25.52
CA SER A 625 12.47 -9.35 -25.97
C SER A 625 12.85 -8.67 -27.26
N GLY A 626 14.10 -8.25 -27.37
CA GLY A 626 14.50 -7.52 -28.57
C GLY A 626 15.91 -6.97 -28.61
N ILE A 627 16.19 -6.36 -29.76
CA ILE A 627 17.35 -5.51 -30.01
C ILE A 627 16.89 -4.07 -29.94
N LEU A 628 17.54 -3.24 -29.12
CA LEU A 628 17.21 -1.85 -28.87
C LEU A 628 18.45 -0.98 -29.14
N ALA A 629 18.50 -0.38 -30.33
CA ALA A 629 19.55 0.55 -30.72
C ALA A 629 19.14 2.01 -30.44
N GLY A 630 20.12 2.87 -30.20
CA GLY A 630 19.98 4.31 -30.08
C GLY A 630 20.12 5.01 -31.44
N ASP A 631 20.74 6.18 -31.40
CA ASP A 631 20.89 7.08 -32.55
C ASP A 631 21.99 6.63 -33.53
N GLY A 632 22.82 5.67 -33.09
CA GLY A 632 23.79 4.96 -33.91
C GLY A 632 23.18 3.92 -34.86
N GLY A 633 21.92 3.49 -34.62
CA GLY A 633 21.19 2.58 -35.51
C GLY A 633 21.54 1.10 -35.33
N TYR A 634 20.81 0.22 -36.02
CA TYR A 634 21.11 -1.21 -36.06
C TYR A 634 21.67 -1.67 -37.41
N ASN A 635 22.59 -2.63 -37.37
CA ASN A 635 23.04 -3.40 -38.53
C ASN A 635 22.87 -4.89 -38.21
N VAL A 636 21.86 -5.51 -38.79
CA VAL A 636 21.50 -6.91 -38.56
C VAL A 636 21.70 -7.69 -39.86
N ASN A 637 22.74 -8.52 -39.90
CA ASN A 637 23.12 -9.35 -41.03
C ASN A 637 22.92 -10.83 -40.71
N ILE A 638 21.88 -11.43 -41.29
CA ILE A 638 21.46 -12.80 -40.99
C ILE A 638 21.52 -13.64 -42.25
N ASP A 639 22.28 -14.74 -42.25
CA ASP A 639 22.50 -15.50 -43.47
C ASP A 639 21.23 -16.16 -43.99
N LYS A 640 20.31 -16.55 -43.09
CA LYS A 640 19.07 -17.29 -43.43
C LYS A 640 17.82 -16.58 -42.94
N LYS A 641 17.43 -16.78 -41.68
CA LYS A 641 16.08 -16.44 -41.20
C LYS A 641 16.10 -15.50 -40.00
N VAL A 642 15.25 -14.48 -40.04
CA VAL A 642 14.81 -13.71 -38.88
C VAL A 642 13.40 -14.13 -38.50
N ASP A 643 13.17 -14.49 -37.24
CA ASP A 643 11.85 -14.84 -36.69
C ASP A 643 11.54 -14.03 -35.42
N LEU A 644 10.46 -13.24 -35.48
CA LEU A 644 9.98 -12.44 -34.35
C LEU A 644 8.68 -13.01 -33.78
N LYS A 645 8.63 -13.27 -32.47
CA LYS A 645 7.43 -13.72 -31.75
C LYS A 645 7.15 -12.79 -30.59
N GLY A 646 6.26 -11.82 -30.84
CA GLY A 646 6.10 -10.64 -29.99
C GLY A 646 7.42 -9.91 -29.73
N GLY A 647 8.41 -10.06 -30.63
CA GLY A 647 9.78 -9.59 -30.46
C GLY A 647 10.04 -8.25 -31.16
N ALA A 648 11.10 -7.55 -30.74
CA ALA A 648 11.38 -6.18 -31.18
C ALA A 648 12.79 -6.01 -31.78
N ILE A 649 12.91 -5.23 -32.86
CA ILE A 649 14.17 -4.70 -33.38
C ILE A 649 14.02 -3.18 -33.56
N LEU A 650 14.39 -2.42 -32.54
CA LEU A 650 14.09 -1.00 -32.43
C LEU A 650 15.33 -0.12 -32.58
N SER A 651 15.13 1.08 -33.10
CA SER A 651 16.13 2.14 -33.13
C SER A 651 15.50 3.52 -33.09
N THR A 652 16.14 4.46 -32.38
CA THR A 652 15.81 5.89 -32.44
C THR A 652 16.50 6.62 -33.61
N ALA A 653 17.42 5.96 -34.32
CA ALA A 653 18.12 6.51 -35.46
C ALA A 653 17.23 6.70 -36.69
N THR A 654 17.64 7.59 -37.57
CA THR A 654 17.05 7.75 -38.90
C THR A 654 17.23 6.48 -39.75
N SER A 655 16.27 6.21 -40.64
CA SER A 655 16.18 4.94 -41.38
C SER A 655 17.38 4.63 -42.27
N ASP A 656 18.20 5.62 -42.63
CA ASP A 656 19.42 5.41 -43.41
C ASP A 656 20.55 4.71 -42.63
N LYS A 657 20.50 4.77 -41.29
CA LYS A 657 21.44 4.11 -40.36
C LYS A 657 20.99 2.72 -39.92
N ASN A 658 19.77 2.32 -40.29
CA ASN A 658 19.19 1.03 -39.96
C ASN A 658 19.26 0.11 -41.17
N SER A 659 19.86 -1.07 -41.03
CA SER A 659 19.93 -2.08 -42.10
C SER A 659 19.65 -3.49 -41.61
N LEU A 660 18.81 -4.21 -42.36
CA LEU A 660 18.55 -5.63 -42.18
C LEU A 660 18.84 -6.37 -43.49
N LEU A 661 19.71 -7.40 -43.43
CA LEU A 661 19.95 -8.34 -44.52
C LEU A 661 19.53 -9.74 -44.05
N ALA A 662 18.65 -10.41 -44.81
CA ALA A 662 18.26 -11.80 -44.57
C ALA A 662 17.78 -12.52 -45.85
N GLN A 663 17.78 -13.86 -45.86
CA GLN A 663 17.07 -14.60 -46.90
C GLN A 663 15.56 -14.51 -46.70
N THR A 664 15.11 -14.71 -45.46
CA THR A 664 13.69 -14.73 -45.09
C THR A 664 13.41 -13.99 -43.79
N PHE A 665 12.20 -13.45 -43.66
CA PHE A 665 11.73 -12.75 -42.47
C PHE A 665 10.32 -13.23 -42.10
N THR A 666 10.14 -13.69 -40.86
CA THR A 666 8.83 -14.09 -40.32
C THR A 666 8.55 -13.36 -39.01
N PHE A 667 7.27 -13.10 -38.76
CA PHE A 667 6.84 -12.53 -37.50
C PHE A 667 5.46 -13.07 -37.09
N SER A 668 5.21 -13.10 -35.79
CA SER A 668 3.89 -13.38 -35.21
C SER A 668 3.73 -12.59 -33.92
N ASP A 669 2.52 -12.12 -33.66
CA ASP A 669 2.22 -11.41 -32.43
C ASP A 669 1.84 -12.38 -31.30
N MET A 670 2.01 -11.96 -30.06
CA MET A 670 1.62 -12.75 -28.87
C MET A 670 0.33 -12.21 -28.28
N LYS A 671 -0.61 -13.11 -27.97
CA LYS A 671 -1.89 -12.74 -27.35
C LYS A 671 -1.76 -12.77 -25.83
N ASN A 672 -2.01 -11.65 -25.20
CA ASN A 672 -2.13 -11.54 -23.75
C ASN A 672 -3.61 -11.67 -23.36
N TYR A 673 -3.87 -12.24 -22.19
CA TYR A 673 -5.22 -12.34 -21.65
C TYR A 673 -5.23 -12.18 -20.14
N SER A 674 -6.35 -11.66 -19.65
CA SER A 674 -6.72 -11.67 -18.24
C SER A 674 -8.17 -12.09 -18.16
N LYS A 675 -8.44 -13.24 -17.55
CA LYS A 675 -9.78 -13.82 -17.42
C LYS A 675 -10.12 -13.94 -15.96
N GLU A 676 -11.26 -13.39 -15.58
CA GLU A 676 -11.73 -13.42 -14.20
C GLU A 676 -13.15 -13.97 -14.18
N LYS A 677 -13.39 -14.87 -13.25
CA LYS A 677 -14.71 -15.45 -13.03
C LYS A 677 -14.98 -15.50 -11.55
N ALA A 678 -15.85 -14.60 -11.11
CA ALA A 678 -16.39 -14.62 -9.77
C ALA A 678 -17.83 -15.13 -9.80
N SER A 679 -18.17 -15.96 -8.81
CA SER A 679 -19.55 -16.34 -8.55
C SER A 679 -19.78 -16.36 -7.05
N ALA A 680 -20.80 -15.64 -6.60
CA ALA A 680 -21.28 -15.69 -5.23
C ALA A 680 -22.73 -16.21 -5.23
N VAL A 681 -23.06 -17.03 -4.24
CA VAL A 681 -24.41 -17.51 -3.96
C VAL A 681 -24.68 -17.17 -2.51
N ASP A 682 -25.60 -16.22 -2.30
CA ASP A 682 -26.09 -15.82 -0.98
C ASP A 682 -27.58 -16.15 -0.91
N PHE A 683 -27.96 -17.04 0.02
CA PHE A 683 -29.35 -17.40 0.26
C PHE A 683 -29.78 -16.85 1.62
N ASN A 684 -30.56 -15.78 1.60
CA ASN A 684 -31.22 -15.20 2.78
C ASN A 684 -32.72 -15.51 2.71
N ALA A 685 -33.21 -16.41 3.57
CA ALA A 685 -34.64 -16.70 3.67
C ALA A 685 -35.30 -15.77 4.71
N GLY A 686 -35.87 -14.66 4.23
CA GLY A 686 -36.76 -13.76 5.00
C GLY A 686 -37.53 -12.80 4.06
N PHE A 687 -38.87 -12.87 4.07
CA PHE A 687 -39.86 -12.23 3.16
C PHE A 687 -39.81 -10.68 3.14
N SER A 688 -40.14 -9.93 2.06
CA SER A 688 -41.46 -9.75 1.43
C SER A 688 -41.43 -8.95 0.10
N ILE A 689 -42.51 -9.05 -0.68
CA ILE A 689 -42.71 -8.59 -2.07
C ILE A 689 -43.20 -7.12 -2.14
N GLY A 690 -42.63 -6.34 -3.08
CA GLY A 690 -43.16 -5.11 -3.72
C GLY A 690 -43.99 -4.13 -2.89
N ARG A 691 -43.41 -2.98 -2.52
CA ARG A 691 -44.15 -1.82 -1.96
C ARG A 691 -43.81 -0.51 -2.68
N ASP A 692 -44.86 0.27 -2.92
CA ASP A 692 -44.84 1.70 -3.25
C ASP A 692 -44.07 2.48 -2.16
N GLN A 693 -43.04 3.23 -2.56
CA GLN A 693 -42.09 3.91 -1.67
C GLN A 693 -42.47 5.37 -1.35
N THR A 694 -43.63 5.87 -1.77
CA THR A 694 -44.11 7.20 -1.35
C THR A 694 -44.73 7.17 0.04
N SER A 695 -44.20 7.96 0.97
CA SER A 695 -44.72 8.02 2.35
C SER A 695 -46.12 8.65 2.39
N GLU A 696 -46.96 8.24 3.35
CA GLU A 696 -48.28 8.86 3.58
C GLU A 696 -48.17 10.37 3.87
N GLN A 697 -47.05 10.81 4.45
CA GLN A 697 -46.78 12.22 4.69
C GLN A 697 -46.48 12.98 3.40
N ASP A 698 -45.72 12.39 2.47
CA ASP A 698 -45.44 12.99 1.16
C ASP A 698 -46.69 13.09 0.28
N LYS A 699 -47.57 12.07 0.32
CA LYS A 699 -48.86 12.10 -0.38
C LYS A 699 -49.76 13.25 0.12
N LYS A 700 -49.78 13.49 1.44
CA LYS A 700 -50.53 14.60 2.07
C LYS A 700 -49.95 15.97 1.74
N ASP A 701 -48.63 16.13 1.85
CA ASP A 701 -47.98 17.40 1.56
C ASP A 701 -48.10 17.76 0.06
N ASN A 702 -48.01 16.79 -0.85
CA ASN A 702 -48.22 17.01 -2.29
C ASN A 702 -49.64 17.53 -2.57
N GLN A 703 -50.65 16.98 -1.90
CA GLN A 703 -52.02 17.51 -1.99
C GLN A 703 -52.13 18.94 -1.45
N MET A 704 -51.43 19.26 -0.36
CA MET A 704 -51.50 20.57 0.29
C MET A 704 -50.83 21.69 -0.51
N TYR A 705 -49.61 21.46 -1.03
CA TYR A 705 -48.80 22.53 -1.63
C TYR A 705 -48.82 22.56 -3.16
N ARG A 706 -49.16 21.44 -3.82
CA ARG A 706 -49.02 21.29 -5.27
C ARG A 706 -50.34 21.12 -6.00
N ALA A 707 -51.35 20.47 -5.41
CA ALA A 707 -52.56 20.06 -6.13
C ALA A 707 -53.29 21.19 -6.90
N GLU A 708 -53.32 22.42 -6.36
CA GLU A 708 -53.92 23.56 -7.06
C GLU A 708 -52.99 24.15 -8.13
N ARG A 709 -51.67 24.13 -7.91
CA ARG A 709 -50.65 24.66 -8.83
C ARG A 709 -50.33 23.72 -9.98
N GLU A 710 -50.33 22.41 -9.75
CA GLU A 710 -50.24 21.39 -10.79
C GLU A 710 -51.46 21.43 -11.72
N LYS A 711 -52.66 21.72 -11.18
CA LYS A 711 -53.85 21.98 -12.01
C LYS A 711 -53.71 23.24 -12.87
N ASN A 712 -52.95 24.23 -12.41
CA ASN A 712 -52.63 25.45 -13.15
C ASN A 712 -51.38 25.30 -14.06
N GLY A 713 -50.87 24.08 -14.25
CA GLY A 713 -49.81 23.76 -15.19
C GLY A 713 -48.37 23.85 -14.66
N GLU A 714 -48.17 24.00 -13.35
CA GLU A 714 -46.83 24.01 -12.74
C GLU A 714 -46.30 22.60 -12.46
N THR A 715 -44.97 22.40 -12.53
CA THR A 715 -44.31 21.12 -12.23
C THR A 715 -43.43 21.21 -10.98
N PHE A 716 -43.27 20.09 -10.27
CA PHE A 716 -42.50 19.98 -9.02
C PHE A 716 -41.60 18.72 -8.99
N ASN A 717 -41.12 18.29 -10.14
CA ASN A 717 -40.29 17.11 -10.32
C ASN A 717 -38.90 17.27 -9.65
N GLN A 718 -38.37 18.48 -9.57
CA GLN A 718 -37.06 18.80 -8.96
C GLN A 718 -37.10 18.86 -7.42
N ALA A 719 -38.28 18.74 -6.81
CA ALA A 719 -38.43 18.64 -5.35
C ALA A 719 -37.90 17.31 -4.76
N ASN A 720 -37.67 16.31 -5.63
CA ASN A 720 -36.96 15.07 -5.30
C ASN A 720 -36.05 14.68 -6.48
N PRO A 721 -34.82 15.24 -6.53
CA PRO A 721 -33.90 14.98 -7.62
C PRO A 721 -33.51 13.48 -7.74
N ASN A 722 -33.65 12.70 -6.67
CA ASN A 722 -33.45 11.24 -6.68
C ASN A 722 -34.69 10.43 -7.15
N LYS A 723 -35.71 11.03 -7.78
CA LYS A 723 -36.88 10.28 -8.33
C LYS A 723 -36.54 9.18 -9.35
N LYS A 724 -35.34 9.20 -9.94
CA LYS A 724 -34.81 8.13 -10.83
C LYS A 724 -33.86 7.16 -10.14
N ASN A 725 -33.60 7.35 -8.84
CA ASN A 725 -32.86 6.43 -8.00
C ASN A 725 -33.86 5.54 -7.25
N SER A 726 -34.53 4.66 -7.99
CA SER A 726 -34.52 3.27 -7.53
C SER A 726 -33.04 2.93 -7.36
N SER A 727 -32.55 3.05 -6.12
CA SER A 727 -31.16 2.75 -5.73
C SER A 727 -30.67 1.48 -6.44
N PRO A 728 -29.35 1.23 -6.61
CA PRO A 728 -28.82 0.01 -7.23
C PRO A 728 -29.28 -1.30 -6.57
N ILE A 729 -30.09 -1.22 -5.51
CA ILE A 729 -30.87 -2.28 -4.91
C ILE A 729 -32.36 -2.11 -5.21
N ALA A 730 -32.77 -2.58 -6.39
CA ALA A 730 -34.10 -3.14 -6.57
C ALA A 730 -34.01 -4.64 -6.24
N PHE A 731 -34.61 -5.10 -5.14
CA PHE A 731 -34.82 -6.54 -4.92
C PHE A 731 -35.97 -7.01 -5.83
N GLY A 732 -35.65 -7.14 -7.12
CA GLY A 732 -36.53 -7.64 -8.16
C GLY A 732 -35.72 -8.49 -9.13
N ILE A 733 -36.04 -9.78 -9.20
CA ILE A 733 -35.49 -10.74 -10.17
C ILE A 733 -36.03 -10.38 -11.55
N GLY A 734 -35.22 -9.72 -12.37
CA GLY A 734 -35.56 -9.40 -13.76
C GLY A 734 -34.32 -9.16 -14.60
N GLU A 735 -34.13 -9.97 -15.63
CA GLU A 735 -33.09 -9.79 -16.63
C GLU A 735 -33.47 -8.63 -17.57
N LYS A 736 -32.54 -7.68 -17.77
CA LYS A 736 -32.53 -6.54 -18.70
C LYS A 736 -33.02 -5.21 -18.11
N ASP A 737 -32.05 -4.34 -17.80
CA ASP A 737 -32.04 -2.99 -18.36
C ASP A 737 -30.64 -2.34 -18.23
N VAL A 738 -30.18 -1.83 -19.38
CA VAL A 738 -28.95 -1.06 -19.60
C VAL A 738 -29.39 0.40 -19.80
N HIS A 739 -28.58 1.38 -19.37
CA HIS A 739 -28.50 2.83 -19.74
C HIS A 739 -28.28 3.66 -18.45
N SER A 740 -27.17 4.39 -18.29
CA SER A 740 -26.81 5.57 -19.08
C SER A 740 -25.29 5.75 -19.27
N THR A 741 -24.98 6.38 -20.39
CA THR A 741 -23.67 6.75 -20.93
C THR A 741 -23.14 8.05 -20.32
N ASP A 742 -21.81 8.14 -20.27
CA ASP A 742 -20.97 9.34 -20.13
C ASP A 742 -20.77 9.92 -18.71
N LEU A 743 -19.63 9.59 -18.07
CA LEU A 743 -18.43 10.44 -18.09
C LEU A 743 -17.25 9.70 -17.41
N TYR A 744 -16.24 9.37 -18.22
CA TYR A 744 -14.88 8.87 -17.92
C TYR A 744 -14.67 7.59 -17.09
N ALA A 745 -14.19 6.57 -17.81
CA ALA A 745 -13.97 5.20 -17.38
C ALA A 745 -12.57 4.95 -16.79
N VAL A 746 -12.47 4.71 -15.47
CA VAL A 746 -11.42 3.88 -14.83
C VAL A 746 -11.90 3.37 -13.45
N SER A 747 -12.70 2.29 -13.38
CA SER A 747 -12.94 1.51 -12.13
C SER A 747 -13.92 0.33 -12.30
N LYS A 748 -13.83 -0.45 -13.38
CA LYS A 748 -14.86 -1.46 -13.72
C LYS A 748 -14.66 -2.87 -13.17
N ILE A 749 -13.73 -3.10 -12.24
CA ILE A 749 -13.61 -4.41 -11.58
C ILE A 749 -13.92 -4.24 -10.10
N GLY A 750 -15.16 -4.59 -9.77
CA GLY A 750 -15.80 -4.37 -8.49
C GLY A 750 -17.18 -3.73 -8.71
N LEU A 751 -18.22 -4.24 -8.05
CA LEU A 751 -19.50 -3.56 -7.78
C LEU A 751 -20.71 -3.69 -8.73
N THR A 752 -20.62 -4.13 -9.98
CA THR A 752 -21.82 -4.02 -10.87
C THR A 752 -22.75 -5.24 -10.99
N ASN A 753 -22.78 -6.23 -10.08
CA ASN A 753 -23.78 -7.35 -10.16
C ASN A 753 -24.08 -8.08 -8.83
N LEU A 754 -24.06 -7.39 -7.69
CA LEU A 754 -24.17 -8.04 -6.37
C LEU A 754 -25.61 -8.35 -5.91
N LEU A 755 -26.56 -8.65 -6.82
CA LEU A 755 -27.99 -8.83 -6.46
C LEU A 755 -28.76 -9.95 -7.18
N GLY A 756 -28.09 -10.87 -7.86
CA GLY A 756 -28.77 -12.07 -8.37
C GLY A 756 -27.78 -13.21 -8.53
N ASN A 757 -28.28 -14.45 -8.44
CA ASN A 757 -27.54 -15.67 -8.81
C ASN A 757 -26.95 -15.52 -10.22
N THR A 758 -25.77 -14.92 -10.33
CA THR A 758 -25.17 -14.61 -11.62
C THR A 758 -23.67 -14.83 -11.55
N LYS A 759 -23.20 -15.65 -12.49
CA LYS A 759 -21.78 -15.84 -12.78
C LYS A 759 -21.35 -14.64 -13.61
N LYS A 760 -20.41 -13.83 -13.14
CA LYS A 760 -19.82 -12.77 -13.96
C LYS A 760 -18.44 -13.23 -14.41
N SER A 761 -18.19 -13.14 -15.71
CA SER A 761 -16.89 -13.36 -16.31
C SER A 761 -16.45 -12.09 -17.02
N GLU A 762 -15.28 -11.58 -16.68
CA GLU A 762 -14.61 -10.49 -17.37
C GLU A 762 -13.39 -11.06 -18.08
N SER A 763 -13.15 -10.65 -19.31
CA SER A 763 -12.02 -11.10 -20.11
C SER A 763 -11.46 -9.91 -20.84
N ASP A 764 -10.26 -9.50 -20.46
CA ASP A 764 -9.46 -8.55 -21.22
C ASP A 764 -8.47 -9.33 -22.09
N SER A 765 -8.22 -8.81 -23.28
CA SER A 765 -7.20 -9.34 -24.17
C SER A 765 -6.46 -8.20 -24.83
N SER A 766 -5.14 -8.32 -24.90
CA SER A 766 -4.30 -7.42 -25.68
C SER A 766 -3.35 -8.25 -26.54
N VAL A 767 -2.58 -7.57 -27.39
CA VAL A 767 -1.61 -8.22 -28.27
C VAL A 767 -0.29 -7.51 -28.15
N THR A 768 0.75 -8.26 -27.80
CA THR A 768 2.14 -7.84 -27.92
C THR A 768 2.55 -7.99 -29.36
N THR A 769 2.73 -6.87 -30.06
CA THR A 769 3.03 -6.90 -31.49
C THR A 769 4.52 -7.04 -31.75
N SER A 770 4.89 -7.82 -32.77
CA SER A 770 6.26 -7.84 -33.26
C SER A 770 6.55 -6.56 -34.03
N VAL A 771 7.67 -5.91 -33.71
CA VAL A 771 7.98 -4.55 -34.21
C VAL A 771 9.40 -4.44 -34.74
N ILE A 772 9.57 -3.62 -35.77
CA ILE A 772 10.89 -3.26 -36.29
C ILE A 772 10.93 -1.77 -36.70
N SER A 773 11.98 -1.03 -36.36
CA SER A 773 12.10 0.36 -36.82
C SER A 773 12.44 0.46 -38.30
N GLU A 774 12.04 1.56 -38.94
CA GLU A 774 12.27 1.79 -40.37
C GLU A 774 13.75 1.72 -40.75
N GLY A 775 14.04 1.17 -41.94
CA GLY A 775 15.40 0.92 -42.38
C GLY A 775 15.53 0.41 -43.80
N LYS A 776 16.77 0.20 -44.23
CA LYS A 776 17.11 -0.47 -45.49
C LYS A 776 16.99 -1.99 -45.30
N PHE A 777 15.92 -2.58 -45.83
CA PHE A 777 15.65 -4.00 -45.74
C PHE A 777 16.01 -4.72 -47.05
N THR A 778 16.93 -5.66 -47.00
CA THR A 778 17.29 -6.55 -48.11
C THR A 778 16.86 -7.97 -47.76
N ILE A 779 15.70 -8.39 -48.28
CA ILE A 779 15.15 -9.74 -48.08
C ILE A 779 15.11 -10.48 -49.41
N SER A 780 15.69 -11.67 -49.46
CA SER A 780 15.91 -12.39 -50.73
C SER A 780 14.65 -13.09 -51.23
N ASP A 781 13.85 -13.70 -50.35
CA ASP A 781 12.66 -14.45 -50.74
C ASP A 781 11.37 -13.59 -50.79
N GLN A 782 10.41 -14.04 -51.60
CA GLN A 782 9.17 -13.29 -51.83
C GLN A 782 8.29 -13.21 -50.58
N GLN A 783 8.20 -14.30 -49.80
CA GLN A 783 7.36 -14.35 -48.60
C GLN A 783 7.86 -13.39 -47.51
N GLY A 784 9.17 -13.34 -47.32
CA GLY A 784 9.85 -12.44 -46.40
C GLY A 784 9.74 -10.98 -46.84
N GLN A 785 9.79 -10.69 -48.15
CA GLN A 785 9.53 -9.35 -48.68
C GLN A 785 8.08 -8.88 -48.43
N GLU A 786 7.10 -9.78 -48.45
CA GLU A 786 5.72 -9.46 -48.05
C GLU A 786 5.60 -9.28 -46.53
N ASN A 787 6.25 -10.15 -45.75
CA ASN A 787 6.22 -10.09 -44.30
C ASN A 787 6.88 -8.82 -43.75
N ILE A 788 8.03 -8.40 -44.29
CA ILE A 788 8.74 -7.19 -43.84
C ILE A 788 7.98 -5.90 -44.16
N LYS A 789 7.06 -5.94 -45.15
CA LYS A 789 6.13 -4.84 -45.45
C LYS A 789 4.93 -4.83 -44.50
N ARG A 790 4.52 -6.00 -44.00
CA ARG A 790 3.36 -6.16 -43.10
C ARG A 790 3.67 -5.97 -41.62
N VAL A 791 4.91 -6.23 -41.20
CA VAL A 791 5.32 -6.06 -39.80
C VAL A 791 5.21 -4.59 -39.37
N THR A 792 4.76 -4.37 -38.15
CA THR A 792 4.59 -3.03 -37.59
C THR A 792 5.91 -2.27 -37.54
N LYS A 793 5.89 -1.04 -38.07
CA LYS A 793 7.04 -0.13 -38.05
C LYS A 793 6.93 0.84 -36.89
N ASN A 794 7.83 0.72 -35.92
CA ASN A 794 7.81 1.55 -34.72
C ASN A 794 9.21 1.71 -34.12
N VAL A 795 9.40 2.71 -33.27
CA VAL A 795 10.64 3.02 -32.54
C VAL A 795 10.54 2.75 -31.04
N ILE A 796 9.32 2.49 -30.55
CA ILE A 796 9.03 2.11 -29.17
C ILE A 796 8.49 0.67 -29.08
N GLU A 797 8.72 0.03 -27.94
CA GLU A 797 8.18 -1.29 -27.63
C GLU A 797 6.63 -1.30 -27.70
N GLN A 798 6.04 -2.46 -27.98
CA GLN A 798 4.60 -2.64 -28.12
C GLN A 798 4.13 -3.85 -27.31
N THR A 799 4.42 -3.84 -26.01
CA THR A 799 3.99 -4.88 -25.07
C THR A 799 2.48 -4.91 -24.88
N ASN A 800 1.83 -3.73 -24.87
CA ASN A 800 0.40 -3.59 -24.57
C ASN A 800 -0.02 -4.42 -23.34
N SER A 801 0.84 -4.45 -22.31
CA SER A 801 0.69 -5.39 -21.21
C SER A 801 -0.62 -5.15 -20.44
N LEU A 802 -1.24 -6.23 -20.01
CA LEU A 802 -2.40 -6.18 -19.13
C LEU A 802 -1.91 -6.01 -17.70
N LYS A 803 -2.56 -5.16 -16.90
CA LYS A 803 -2.25 -5.05 -15.46
C LYS A 803 -2.75 -6.31 -14.74
N GLN A 804 -1.84 -7.02 -14.09
CA GLN A 804 -2.18 -8.06 -13.11
C GLN A 804 -2.88 -7.38 -11.93
N LYS A 805 -4.01 -7.93 -11.48
CA LYS A 805 -4.79 -7.35 -10.37
C LYS A 805 -4.36 -7.97 -9.05
N ASP A 806 -4.43 -7.19 -7.98
CA ASP A 806 -4.17 -7.67 -6.64
C ASP A 806 -5.35 -8.52 -6.14
N TYR A 807 -5.26 -9.83 -6.35
CA TYR A 807 -6.31 -10.78 -6.00
C TYR A 807 -6.52 -10.89 -4.49
N GLN A 808 -5.49 -10.61 -3.67
CA GLN A 808 -5.60 -10.58 -2.21
C GLN A 808 -6.36 -9.33 -1.75
N ALA A 809 -6.12 -8.17 -2.36
CA ALA A 809 -6.92 -6.97 -2.12
C ALA A 809 -8.38 -7.18 -2.55
N LEU A 810 -8.64 -7.82 -3.69
CA LEU A 810 -9.98 -8.18 -4.15
C LEU A 810 -10.69 -9.18 -3.22
N GLN A 811 -10.01 -10.23 -2.74
CA GLN A 811 -10.58 -11.15 -1.75
C GLN A 811 -10.89 -10.43 -0.44
N LYS A 812 -9.96 -9.59 0.04
CA LYS A 812 -10.14 -8.80 1.26
C LYS A 812 -11.27 -7.80 1.10
N GLU A 813 -11.44 -7.18 -0.06
CA GLU A 813 -12.56 -6.30 -0.39
C GLU A 813 -13.89 -7.07 -0.43
N VAL A 814 -13.93 -8.27 -1.04
CA VAL A 814 -15.12 -9.14 -1.05
C VAL A 814 -15.48 -9.66 0.35
N GLU A 815 -14.48 -10.04 1.16
CA GLU A 815 -14.67 -10.46 2.56
C GLU A 815 -15.09 -9.28 3.45
N THR A 816 -14.51 -8.10 3.22
CA THR A 816 -14.84 -6.85 3.92
C THR A 816 -16.22 -6.37 3.51
N ASP A 817 -16.62 -6.45 2.24
CA ASP A 817 -17.96 -6.11 1.75
C ASP A 817 -19.00 -7.15 2.20
N SER A 818 -18.65 -8.44 2.30
CA SER A 818 -19.51 -9.45 2.91
C SER A 818 -19.67 -9.23 4.41
N ALA A 819 -18.59 -8.91 5.15
CA ALA A 819 -18.62 -8.62 6.58
C ALA A 819 -19.25 -7.27 6.91
N ILE A 820 -19.11 -6.27 6.04
CA ILE A 820 -19.80 -4.98 6.10
C ILE A 820 -21.28 -5.20 5.77
N LYS A 821 -21.65 -6.01 4.77
CA LYS A 821 -23.05 -6.38 4.50
C LYS A 821 -23.65 -7.27 5.58
N LYS A 822 -22.88 -8.16 6.21
CA LYS A 822 -23.30 -8.94 7.38
C LYS A 822 -23.40 -8.04 8.62
N GLY A 823 -22.49 -7.10 8.81
CA GLY A 823 -22.57 -6.07 9.84
C GLY A 823 -23.81 -5.19 9.65
N PHE A 824 -24.09 -4.83 8.39
CA PHE A 824 -25.24 -4.04 7.96
C PHE A 824 -26.56 -4.84 8.07
N LEU A 825 -26.62 -6.10 7.66
CA LEU A 825 -27.82 -6.95 7.75
C LEU A 825 -28.06 -7.52 9.16
N THR A 826 -27.01 -7.80 9.93
CA THR A 826 -27.15 -8.44 11.26
C THR A 826 -27.25 -7.43 12.40
N HIS A 827 -26.75 -6.19 12.23
CA HIS A 827 -26.88 -5.12 13.25
C HIS A 827 -27.84 -4.00 12.85
N ILE A 828 -28.42 -4.01 11.65
CA ILE A 828 -29.24 -2.89 11.16
C ILE A 828 -30.61 -3.30 10.59
N ALA A 829 -30.92 -4.60 10.49
CA ALA A 829 -32.24 -5.09 10.05
C ALA A 829 -33.41 -4.80 11.02
N GLY A 830 -33.22 -3.93 12.02
CA GLY A 830 -34.30 -3.45 12.89
C GLY A 830 -34.51 -1.94 12.92
N PHE A 831 -33.58 -1.09 12.44
CA PHE A 831 -33.60 0.35 12.79
C PHE A 831 -33.18 1.37 11.71
N THR A 832 -32.96 1.03 10.43
CA THR A 832 -32.52 2.02 9.40
C THR A 832 -33.47 2.38 8.27
N ASP A 833 -34.63 1.75 8.14
CA ASP A 833 -35.56 2.13 7.06
C ASP A 833 -35.94 3.62 7.14
N GLU A 834 -36.05 4.15 8.36
CA GLU A 834 -36.42 5.55 8.60
C GLU A 834 -35.30 6.54 8.24
N ALA A 835 -34.06 6.28 8.64
CA ALA A 835 -32.91 7.13 8.34
C ALA A 835 -32.58 7.13 6.84
N TYR A 836 -32.59 5.94 6.22
CA TYR A 836 -32.36 5.77 4.78
C TYR A 836 -33.48 6.41 3.95
N ARG A 837 -34.76 6.19 4.33
CA ARG A 837 -35.90 6.86 3.67
C ARG A 837 -35.72 8.36 3.73
N THR A 838 -35.40 8.91 4.90
CA THR A 838 -35.33 10.37 5.09
C THR A 838 -34.21 11.02 4.27
N MET A 839 -33.03 10.39 4.14
CA MET A 839 -31.90 10.95 3.38
C MET A 839 -31.99 10.79 1.86
N PHE A 840 -32.49 9.63 1.40
CA PHE A 840 -32.35 9.22 0.01
C PHE A 840 -33.67 9.07 -0.75
N ILE A 841 -34.79 8.90 -0.04
CA ILE A 841 -36.12 8.67 -0.66
C ILE A 841 -37.04 9.90 -0.49
N ALA A 842 -37.06 10.52 0.69
CA ALA A 842 -37.97 11.60 1.04
C ALA A 842 -37.69 12.89 0.25
N GLU A 843 -38.76 13.61 -0.12
CA GLU A 843 -38.66 14.83 -0.91
C GLU A 843 -38.09 15.99 -0.07
N HIS A 844 -36.98 16.58 -0.52
CA HIS A 844 -36.38 17.77 0.09
C HIS A 844 -36.92 19.01 -0.62
N ARG A 845 -38.04 19.53 -0.10
CA ARG A 845 -38.79 20.64 -0.70
C ARG A 845 -38.12 21.98 -0.42
N MET A 846 -38.16 22.88 -1.40
CA MET A 846 -37.70 24.26 -1.27
C MET A 846 -38.91 25.17 -1.09
N PHE A 847 -38.83 26.10 -0.15
CA PHE A 847 -39.91 27.01 0.23
C PHE A 847 -39.46 28.47 0.24
N THR A 848 -40.43 29.37 0.19
CA THR A 848 -40.28 30.81 0.47
C THR A 848 -41.54 31.37 1.13
N ALA A 849 -41.47 32.60 1.65
CA ALA A 849 -42.64 33.27 2.23
C ALA A 849 -43.66 33.63 1.13
N LYS A 850 -44.95 33.46 1.44
CA LYS A 850 -45.99 34.12 0.66
C LYS A 850 -46.06 35.58 1.08
N THR A 851 -45.93 36.48 0.12
CA THR A 851 -45.91 37.92 0.37
C THR A 851 -47.05 38.63 -0.35
N ASP A 852 -47.47 39.76 0.21
CA ASP A 852 -48.37 40.70 -0.46
C ASP A 852 -47.67 41.44 -1.60
N GLU A 853 -48.40 42.30 -2.30
CA GLU A 853 -47.87 43.10 -3.42
C GLU A 853 -46.71 44.02 -3.01
N ASN A 854 -46.62 44.38 -1.73
CA ASN A 854 -45.58 45.23 -1.15
C ASN A 854 -44.36 44.43 -0.63
N GLY A 855 -44.43 43.08 -0.67
CA GLY A 855 -43.38 42.20 -0.20
C GLY A 855 -43.41 41.88 1.29
N ASN A 856 -44.48 42.20 1.99
CA ASN A 856 -44.66 41.83 3.40
C ASN A 856 -45.19 40.39 3.50
N PRO A 857 -44.72 39.58 4.46
CA PRO A 857 -45.18 38.20 4.61
C PRO A 857 -46.63 38.15 5.12
N ILE A 858 -47.43 37.24 4.55
CA ILE A 858 -48.85 37.06 4.90
C ILE A 858 -48.96 36.14 6.13
N GLU A 859 -49.72 36.54 7.14
CA GLU A 859 -49.96 35.72 8.34
C GLU A 859 -50.83 34.50 8.06
N ASP A 860 -50.41 33.34 8.56
CA ASP A 860 -51.17 32.09 8.52
C ASP A 860 -52.17 32.06 9.69
N LYS A 861 -53.46 32.11 9.35
CA LYS A 861 -54.57 32.08 10.30
C LYS A 861 -54.58 30.81 11.17
N LYS A 862 -54.08 29.68 10.68
CA LYS A 862 -54.01 28.43 11.46
C LYS A 862 -52.86 28.46 12.46
N LEU A 863 -51.70 28.98 12.07
CA LEU A 863 -50.54 29.09 12.97
C LEU A 863 -50.81 30.09 14.10
N THR A 864 -51.45 31.22 13.77
CA THR A 864 -51.88 32.23 14.76
C THR A 864 -52.97 31.69 15.69
N GLN A 865 -53.93 30.91 15.18
CA GLN A 865 -54.93 30.22 16.04
C GLN A 865 -54.31 29.15 16.94
N SER A 866 -53.33 28.38 16.46
CA SER A 866 -52.60 27.39 17.28
C SER A 866 -51.84 28.08 18.40
N LEU A 867 -51.13 29.16 18.09
CA LEU A 867 -50.42 29.98 19.08
C LEU A 867 -51.39 30.56 20.12
N ASP A 868 -52.57 30.99 19.68
CA ASP A 868 -53.64 31.48 20.56
C ASP A 868 -54.17 30.42 21.51
N GLN A 869 -54.32 29.19 21.03
CA GLN A 869 -54.80 28.07 21.82
C GLN A 869 -53.74 27.58 22.81
N GLU A 870 -52.48 27.47 22.39
CA GLU A 870 -51.35 27.12 23.25
C GLU A 870 -51.13 28.16 24.35
N ALA A 871 -51.25 29.45 24.03
CA ALA A 871 -51.14 30.52 25.02
C ALA A 871 -52.22 30.42 26.10
N ARG A 872 -53.46 30.09 25.70
CA ARG A 872 -54.57 29.84 26.63
C ARG A 872 -54.34 28.59 27.46
N GLN A 873 -53.88 27.49 26.86
CA GLN A 873 -53.56 26.26 27.60
C GLN A 873 -52.42 26.46 28.62
N ALA A 874 -51.39 27.24 28.27
CA ALA A 874 -50.31 27.57 29.19
C ALA A 874 -50.81 28.42 30.36
N ALA A 875 -51.65 29.42 30.09
CA ALA A 875 -52.29 30.23 31.12
C ALA A 875 -53.26 29.40 31.98
N ASP A 876 -54.04 28.48 31.38
CA ASP A 876 -54.95 27.56 32.08
C ASP A 876 -54.17 26.68 33.06
N LYS A 877 -53.01 26.16 32.63
CA LYS A 877 -52.16 25.32 33.47
C LYS A 877 -51.56 26.11 34.64
N LYS A 878 -51.11 27.34 34.41
CA LYS A 878 -50.62 28.23 35.48
C LYS A 878 -51.73 28.66 36.44
N LEU A 879 -52.93 28.90 35.93
CA LEU A 879 -54.11 29.23 36.72
C LEU A 879 -54.54 28.03 37.59
N GLN A 880 -54.55 26.81 37.02
CA GLN A 880 -54.86 25.58 37.77
C GLN A 880 -53.81 25.26 38.84
N ASN A 881 -52.55 25.59 38.60
CA ASN A 881 -51.46 25.43 39.55
C ASN A 881 -51.39 26.56 40.61
N GLY A 882 -52.24 27.60 40.49
CA GLY A 882 -52.27 28.74 41.41
C GLY A 882 -51.12 29.75 41.21
N GLU A 883 -50.40 29.69 40.09
CA GLU A 883 -49.26 30.55 39.77
C GLU A 883 -49.69 31.93 39.22
N ILE A 884 -50.91 32.05 38.70
CA ILE A 884 -51.52 33.30 38.24
C ILE A 884 -52.99 33.37 38.71
N THR A 885 -53.54 34.57 38.84
CA THR A 885 -54.97 34.76 39.15
C THR A 885 -55.84 34.87 37.90
N GLN A 886 -57.15 34.72 38.05
CA GLN A 886 -58.11 34.88 36.94
C GLN A 886 -58.04 36.28 36.28
N ALA A 887 -57.69 37.31 37.07
CA ALA A 887 -57.53 38.68 36.56
C ALA A 887 -56.28 38.83 35.67
N GLU A 888 -55.24 38.03 35.94
CA GLU A 888 -53.96 38.06 35.20
C GLU A 888 -53.97 37.13 33.98
N TYR A 889 -54.96 36.24 33.86
CA TYR A 889 -55.05 35.23 32.80
C TYR A 889 -54.88 35.80 31.38
N GLN A 890 -55.63 36.86 31.04
CA GLN A 890 -55.56 37.44 29.70
C GLN A 890 -54.21 38.11 29.43
N GLN A 891 -53.58 38.64 30.47
CA GLN A 891 -52.25 39.23 30.37
C GLN A 891 -51.18 38.15 30.22
N GLU A 892 -51.32 37.01 30.89
CA GLU A 892 -50.44 35.84 30.70
C GLU A 892 -50.56 35.24 29.30
N VAL A 893 -51.79 35.13 28.76
CA VAL A 893 -52.02 34.72 27.37
C VAL A 893 -51.32 35.69 26.41
N ALA A 894 -51.45 37.00 26.62
CA ALA A 894 -50.79 38.01 25.79
C ALA A 894 -49.25 37.96 25.93
N ASN A 895 -48.74 37.76 27.15
CA ASN A 895 -47.31 37.63 27.42
C ASN A 895 -46.73 36.38 26.78
N TYR A 896 -47.42 35.23 26.86
CA TYR A 896 -47.00 34.00 26.21
C TYR A 896 -46.92 34.17 24.69
N LYS A 897 -47.93 34.77 24.06
CA LYS A 897 -47.88 35.07 22.62
C LYS A 897 -46.70 35.95 22.27
N LYS A 898 -46.50 37.04 23.04
CA LYS A 898 -45.39 37.97 22.84
C LYS A 898 -44.03 37.30 23.04
N ASP A 899 -43.90 36.39 24.01
CA ASP A 899 -42.72 35.58 24.28
C ASP A 899 -42.42 34.62 23.12
N GLN A 900 -43.43 33.88 22.64
CA GLN A 900 -43.27 32.96 21.51
C GLN A 900 -42.91 33.69 20.21
N LEU A 901 -43.50 34.86 19.96
CA LEU A 901 -43.12 35.73 18.83
C LEU A 901 -41.72 36.34 19.03
N GLY A 902 -41.36 36.70 20.26
CA GLY A 902 -40.02 37.16 20.65
C GLY A 902 -38.94 36.08 20.49
N LYS A 903 -39.32 34.82 20.66
CA LYS A 903 -38.55 33.61 20.32
C LYS A 903 -38.58 33.28 18.83
N GLY A 904 -39.08 34.18 17.98
CA GLY A 904 -39.02 34.06 16.52
C GLY A 904 -39.88 32.96 15.92
N ARG A 905 -40.94 32.50 16.60
CA ARG A 905 -41.88 31.50 16.05
C ARG A 905 -42.47 31.99 14.72
N ASN A 906 -42.46 31.15 13.69
CA ASN A 906 -43.07 31.50 12.41
C ASN A 906 -44.60 31.57 12.54
N ILE A 907 -45.18 32.68 12.08
CA ILE A 907 -46.63 32.88 11.95
C ILE A 907 -47.05 33.18 10.51
N TYR A 908 -46.13 33.08 9.56
CA TYR A 908 -46.35 33.45 8.16
C TYR A 908 -46.56 32.23 7.26
N GLU A 909 -47.39 32.40 6.24
CA GLU A 909 -47.73 31.37 5.26
C GLU A 909 -46.52 31.06 4.35
N LEU A 910 -46.20 29.77 4.20
CA LEU A 910 -45.10 29.27 3.35
C LEU A 910 -45.67 28.70 2.05
N ARG A 911 -44.97 28.93 0.94
CA ARG A 911 -45.28 28.30 -0.36
C ARG A 911 -44.07 27.53 -0.89
N GLU A 912 -44.32 26.36 -1.50
CA GLU A 912 -43.28 25.58 -2.17
C GLU A 912 -42.82 26.27 -3.46
N VAL A 913 -41.56 26.12 -3.86
CA VAL A 913 -41.03 26.66 -5.13
C VAL A 913 -41.20 25.63 -6.24
N SER A 914 -41.85 26.01 -7.35
CA SER A 914 -42.03 25.11 -8.51
C SER A 914 -40.75 24.96 -9.34
N ASP A 915 -40.67 23.94 -10.19
CA ASP A 915 -39.47 23.67 -11.02
C ASP A 915 -39.12 24.89 -11.90
N ARG A 916 -40.12 25.51 -12.52
CA ARG A 916 -39.94 26.71 -13.34
C ARG A 916 -39.37 27.88 -12.54
N GLU A 917 -39.83 28.06 -11.29
CA GLU A 917 -39.34 29.10 -10.41
C GLU A 917 -37.94 28.77 -9.87
N ARG A 918 -37.60 27.49 -9.63
CA ARG A 918 -36.23 27.05 -9.29
C ARG A 918 -35.24 27.34 -10.42
N GLU A 919 -35.69 27.20 -11.67
CA GLU A 919 -34.90 27.54 -12.85
C GLU A 919 -34.75 29.06 -13.08
N HIS A 920 -35.57 29.89 -12.42
CA HIS A 920 -35.58 31.35 -12.57
C HIS A 920 -35.80 32.03 -11.22
N LEU A 921 -34.89 31.81 -10.27
CA LEU A 921 -34.95 32.45 -8.96
C LEU A 921 -34.89 33.97 -9.09
N LYS A 922 -35.37 34.68 -8.08
CA LYS A 922 -35.27 36.15 -7.99
C LYS A 922 -34.18 36.55 -7.00
N GLN A 923 -33.50 37.66 -7.31
CA GLN A 923 -32.48 38.21 -6.42
C GLN A 923 -33.12 39.03 -5.29
N VAL A 924 -32.50 38.96 -4.12
CA VAL A 924 -32.85 39.72 -2.93
C VAL A 924 -31.84 40.85 -2.76
N THR A 925 -32.35 42.07 -2.56
CA THR A 925 -31.55 43.23 -2.18
C THR A 925 -31.32 43.23 -0.67
N TYR A 926 -30.07 43.12 -0.21
CA TYR A 926 -29.71 43.16 1.21
C TYR A 926 -28.47 44.04 1.45
N THR A 927 -28.27 44.46 2.71
CA THR A 927 -27.08 45.22 3.11
C THR A 927 -26.06 44.25 3.71
N ASP A 928 -24.88 44.15 3.09
CA ASP A 928 -23.83 43.24 3.56
C ASP A 928 -23.21 43.76 4.87
N PRO A 929 -23.21 42.96 5.95
CA PRO A 929 -22.73 43.42 7.26
C PRO A 929 -21.20 43.59 7.37
N ILE A 930 -20.43 43.03 6.42
CA ILE A 930 -18.96 43.20 6.36
C ILE A 930 -18.62 44.47 5.59
N THR A 931 -19.19 44.67 4.40
CA THR A 931 -18.83 45.79 3.51
C THR A 931 -19.66 47.05 3.76
N GLY A 932 -20.88 46.91 4.30
CA GLY A 932 -21.87 47.98 4.43
C GLY A 932 -22.57 48.36 3.13
N GLU A 933 -22.26 47.68 2.02
CA GLU A 933 -22.84 47.95 0.70
C GLU A 933 -24.15 47.18 0.50
N THR A 934 -25.02 47.71 -0.36
CA THR A 934 -26.27 47.03 -0.73
C THR A 934 -26.07 46.21 -2.01
N GLU A 935 -26.28 44.90 -1.93
CA GLU A 935 -26.07 43.93 -3.02
C GLU A 935 -27.36 43.19 -3.40
N ASN A 936 -27.46 42.76 -4.66
CA ASN A 936 -28.53 41.89 -5.16
C ASN A 936 -27.99 40.48 -5.37
N ARG A 937 -28.51 39.47 -4.65
CA ARG A 937 -28.06 38.07 -4.75
C ARG A 937 -29.20 37.07 -4.73
N TYR A 938 -29.00 35.90 -5.32
CA TYR A 938 -29.93 34.77 -5.14
C TYR A 938 -29.69 34.13 -3.78
N VAL A 939 -30.63 34.23 -2.83
CA VAL A 939 -30.42 33.77 -1.45
C VAL A 939 -31.10 32.43 -1.20
N VAL A 940 -30.32 31.38 -0.93
CA VAL A 940 -30.82 30.05 -0.58
C VAL A 940 -30.21 29.53 0.72
N ALA A 941 -31.06 29.15 1.68
CA ALA A 941 -30.64 28.62 2.99
C ALA A 941 -30.85 27.10 3.16
N PHE A 942 -29.91 26.43 3.83
CA PHE A 942 -29.94 25.00 4.21
C PHE A 942 -29.84 24.85 5.74
N ASN A 943 -30.83 24.22 6.39
CA ASN A 943 -30.98 24.24 7.86
C ASN A 943 -30.59 22.90 8.55
N GLY A 944 -30.53 22.91 9.90
CA GLY A 944 -30.09 21.79 10.77
C GLY A 944 -31.15 20.77 11.21
N ILE A 945 -30.74 19.77 12.01
CA ILE A 945 -31.55 18.64 12.54
C ILE A 945 -32.63 19.13 13.52
N PHE A 946 -33.72 18.36 13.65
CA PHE A 946 -34.82 18.58 14.61
C PHE A 946 -35.67 19.83 14.37
N ASN A 947 -35.51 20.49 13.22
CA ASN A 947 -36.32 21.63 12.83
C ASN A 947 -37.47 21.20 11.92
N ASP A 948 -38.70 21.55 12.30
CA ASP A 948 -39.83 21.43 11.39
C ASP A 948 -39.75 22.50 10.28
N LYS A 949 -40.71 22.51 9.35
CA LYS A 949 -40.78 23.49 8.26
C LYS A 949 -40.77 24.95 8.76
N ASN A 950 -41.38 25.21 9.91
CA ASN A 950 -41.51 26.56 10.48
C ASN A 950 -40.23 27.03 11.17
N ALA A 951 -39.53 26.13 11.87
CA ALA A 951 -38.22 26.38 12.43
C ALA A 951 -37.16 26.60 11.33
N ALA A 952 -37.22 25.84 10.23
CA ALA A 952 -36.38 26.06 9.06
C ALA A 952 -36.58 27.46 8.44
N ALA A 953 -37.84 27.91 8.30
CA ALA A 953 -38.15 29.26 7.81
C ALA A 953 -37.60 30.36 8.74
N LYS A 954 -37.78 30.18 10.06
CA LYS A 954 -37.24 31.08 11.08
C LYS A 954 -35.73 31.30 10.91
N PHE A 955 -34.94 30.22 10.78
CA PHE A 955 -33.48 30.33 10.67
C PHE A 955 -33.02 30.89 9.32
N ALA A 956 -33.75 30.61 8.24
CA ALA A 956 -33.48 31.18 6.92
C ALA A 956 -33.54 32.72 6.92
N TRP A 957 -34.51 33.31 7.62
CA TRP A 957 -34.66 34.78 7.70
C TRP A 957 -33.86 35.43 8.84
N GLN A 958 -33.36 34.65 9.79
CA GLN A 958 -32.59 35.17 10.92
C GLN A 958 -31.08 35.25 10.63
N ASN A 959 -30.52 34.24 9.97
CA ASN A 959 -29.08 33.98 10.04
C ASN A 959 -28.26 34.62 8.90
N TYR A 960 -28.85 34.95 7.76
CA TYR A 960 -28.07 35.14 6.52
C TYR A 960 -28.13 36.55 5.92
N VAL A 961 -29.31 37.13 5.73
CA VAL A 961 -29.47 38.42 5.04
C VAL A 961 -30.45 39.34 5.78
N ALA A 962 -30.17 40.65 5.77
CA ALA A 962 -30.96 41.68 6.43
C ALA A 962 -30.80 43.04 5.71
N LYS A 963 -31.72 43.97 5.94
CA LYS A 963 -31.65 45.35 5.44
C LYS A 963 -31.52 46.35 6.59
N GLN A 964 -31.04 47.54 6.26
CA GLN A 964 -30.99 48.66 7.21
C GLN A 964 -32.41 49.07 7.63
N GLY A 965 -32.66 49.08 8.93
CA GLY A 965 -33.93 49.54 9.49
C GLY A 965 -33.96 51.05 9.74
N GLU A 966 -35.07 51.52 10.32
CA GLU A 966 -35.27 52.94 10.65
C GLU A 966 -34.23 53.48 11.64
N SER A 967 -33.56 52.61 12.39
CA SER A 967 -32.49 52.91 13.35
C SER A 967 -31.15 53.28 12.69
N GLY A 968 -31.00 53.07 11.37
CA GLY A 968 -29.74 53.18 10.65
C GLY A 968 -28.84 51.96 10.80
N GLU A 969 -29.31 50.87 11.40
CA GLU A 969 -28.55 49.63 11.63
C GLU A 969 -29.11 48.47 10.79
N ILE A 970 -28.30 47.45 10.52
CA ILE A 970 -28.72 46.26 9.79
C ILE A 970 -29.49 45.32 10.75
N ASP A 971 -30.77 45.62 10.98
CA ASP A 971 -31.61 44.98 12.01
C ASP A 971 -32.96 44.45 11.48
N THR A 972 -33.26 44.65 10.19
CA THR A 972 -34.58 44.34 9.63
C THR A 972 -34.53 43.09 8.73
N ARG A 973 -35.36 42.09 9.04
CA ARG A 973 -35.48 40.82 8.28
C ARG A 973 -36.03 41.03 6.87
N ILE A 974 -35.57 40.19 5.94
CA ILE A 974 -36.07 40.13 4.57
C ILE A 974 -36.76 38.78 4.35
N TYR A 975 -38.03 38.82 3.92
CA TYR A 975 -38.86 37.63 3.73
C TYR A 975 -39.10 37.29 2.26
N LYS A 976 -39.24 38.32 1.42
CA LYS A 976 -39.51 38.19 -0.01
C LYS A 976 -38.29 37.62 -0.73
N ASP A 977 -38.53 36.61 -1.57
CA ASP A 977 -37.54 35.96 -2.45
C ASP A 977 -36.32 35.38 -1.71
N VAL A 978 -36.40 35.21 -0.38
CA VAL A 978 -35.45 34.41 0.41
C VAL A 978 -35.95 32.97 0.41
N TYR A 979 -35.15 32.06 -0.19
CA TYR A 979 -35.51 30.66 -0.37
C TYR A 979 -34.81 29.77 0.67
N PHE A 980 -35.42 28.65 1.04
CA PHE A 980 -34.78 27.67 1.90
C PHE A 980 -35.17 26.23 1.56
N VAL A 981 -34.24 25.31 1.77
CA VAL A 981 -34.44 23.86 1.62
C VAL A 981 -34.78 23.26 2.97
N HIS A 982 -35.92 22.57 3.04
CA HIS A 982 -36.34 21.86 4.23
C HIS A 982 -35.91 20.39 4.15
N HIS A 983 -35.14 19.94 5.15
CA HIS A 983 -34.82 18.53 5.34
C HIS A 983 -35.96 17.84 6.11
N PRO A 984 -36.55 16.76 5.59
CA PRO A 984 -37.58 16.00 6.29
C PRO A 984 -37.03 15.44 7.60
N GLN A 985 -37.88 15.42 8.64
CA GLN A 985 -37.53 14.84 9.93
C GLN A 985 -37.72 13.32 9.91
N ALA A 986 -36.76 12.58 10.44
CA ALA A 986 -36.94 11.17 10.74
C ALA A 986 -37.92 11.00 11.90
N ASN A 987 -38.76 9.97 11.84
CA ASN A 987 -39.84 9.71 12.81
C ASN A 987 -39.35 9.43 14.25
N ASN A 988 -38.03 9.38 14.51
CA ASN A 988 -37.47 9.27 15.86
C ASN A 988 -36.07 9.89 15.94
N ALA A 989 -35.68 10.30 17.16
CA ALA A 989 -34.44 11.02 17.41
C ALA A 989 -33.16 10.20 17.14
N ILE A 990 -33.23 8.87 17.25
CA ILE A 990 -32.09 7.98 16.98
C ILE A 990 -31.79 7.95 15.48
N SER A 991 -32.83 7.87 14.65
CA SER A 991 -32.71 7.92 13.18
C SER A 991 -32.15 9.25 12.74
N GLU A 992 -32.52 10.35 13.39
CA GLU A 992 -31.91 11.65 13.10
C GLU A 992 -30.43 11.75 13.47
N LEU A 993 -30.01 11.15 14.60
CA LEU A 993 -28.60 11.08 14.96
C LEU A 993 -27.80 10.19 13.99
N LEU A 994 -28.42 9.12 13.48
CA LEU A 994 -27.82 8.25 12.45
C LEU A 994 -27.65 8.97 11.11
N ILE A 995 -28.62 9.80 10.71
CA ILE A 995 -28.54 10.65 9.52
C ILE A 995 -27.34 11.62 9.65
N ALA A 996 -27.19 12.24 10.83
CA ALA A 996 -26.06 13.13 11.12
C ALA A 996 -24.70 12.41 11.03
N GLY A 997 -24.61 11.20 11.60
CA GLY A 997 -23.42 10.37 11.53
C GLY A 997 -23.08 9.95 10.10
N TYR A 998 -24.10 9.64 9.29
CA TYR A 998 -23.93 9.30 7.88
C TYR A 998 -23.41 10.49 7.07
N GLU A 999 -24.04 11.67 7.16
CA GLU A 999 -23.59 12.87 6.45
C GLU A 999 -22.18 13.33 6.88
N LYS A 1000 -21.79 13.06 8.13
CA LYS A 1000 -20.42 13.34 8.63
C LYS A 1000 -19.38 12.37 8.05
N MET A 1001 -19.73 11.10 7.90
CA MET A 1001 -18.86 10.09 7.29
C MET A 1001 -18.58 10.37 5.80
N LEU A 1002 -19.52 11.03 5.12
CA LEU A 1002 -19.38 11.46 3.72
C LEU A 1002 -18.43 12.67 3.52
N GLU A 1003 -17.98 13.36 4.56
CA GLU A 1003 -17.04 14.50 4.43
C GLU A 1003 -15.58 14.07 4.10
N GLY A 1004 -15.29 12.76 4.11
CA GLY A 1004 -13.99 12.17 3.73
C GLY A 1004 -13.99 11.56 2.32
N GLU A 1005 -12.87 10.93 1.92
CA GLU A 1005 -12.70 10.29 0.60
C GLU A 1005 -13.74 9.18 0.30
N LEU A 1006 -14.48 8.71 1.31
CA LEU A 1006 -15.60 7.76 1.19
C LEU A 1006 -16.90 8.37 0.64
N GLY A 1007 -17.03 9.71 0.63
CA GLY A 1007 -18.26 10.41 0.23
C GLY A 1007 -18.67 10.21 -1.22
N THR A 1008 -17.69 10.00 -2.11
CA THR A 1008 -17.93 9.77 -3.55
C THR A 1008 -18.47 8.37 -3.87
N THR A 1009 -18.36 7.42 -2.93
CA THR A 1009 -18.63 5.99 -3.17
C THR A 1009 -19.99 5.54 -2.63
N LEU A 1010 -20.58 6.30 -1.68
CA LEU A 1010 -21.78 5.90 -0.93
C LEU A 1010 -23.10 6.54 -1.42
N GLY A 1011 -23.04 7.49 -2.36
CA GLY A 1011 -24.20 8.18 -2.94
C GLY A 1011 -24.57 9.51 -2.24
N ILE A 1012 -25.01 10.50 -3.03
CA ILE A 1012 -25.30 11.87 -2.60
C ILE A 1012 -26.74 11.97 -2.05
N SER A 1013 -26.94 12.62 -0.90
CA SER A 1013 -28.28 12.84 -0.32
C SER A 1013 -29.14 13.79 -1.19
N ASN A 1014 -30.47 13.72 -1.06
CA ASN A 1014 -31.39 14.55 -1.86
C ASN A 1014 -31.17 16.06 -1.66
N SER A 1015 -30.85 16.49 -0.44
CA SER A 1015 -30.49 17.87 -0.12
C SER A 1015 -29.18 18.31 -0.76
N SER A 1016 -28.16 17.44 -0.74
CA SER A 1016 -26.84 17.73 -1.33
C SER A 1016 -26.94 17.78 -2.86
N ALA A 1017 -27.73 16.91 -3.48
CA ALA A 1017 -28.02 16.96 -4.91
C ALA A 1017 -28.72 18.27 -5.31
N GLN A 1018 -29.66 18.75 -4.50
CA GLN A 1018 -30.34 20.03 -4.73
C GLN A 1018 -29.39 21.23 -4.58
N ALA A 1019 -28.45 21.18 -3.63
CA ALA A 1019 -27.40 22.19 -3.50
C ALA A 1019 -26.46 22.21 -4.74
N ILE A 1020 -26.05 21.04 -5.23
CA ILE A 1020 -25.24 20.90 -6.45
C ILE A 1020 -25.93 21.52 -7.65
N THR A 1021 -27.24 21.30 -7.83
CA THR A 1021 -28.01 21.89 -8.95
C THR A 1021 -27.99 23.42 -8.90
N LEU A 1022 -28.25 24.02 -7.74
CA LEU A 1022 -28.24 25.48 -7.57
C LEU A 1022 -26.85 26.08 -7.79
N MET A 1023 -25.82 25.42 -7.26
CA MET A 1023 -24.41 25.78 -7.43
C MET A 1023 -23.99 25.73 -8.90
N LYS A 1024 -24.41 24.71 -9.67
CA LYS A 1024 -24.14 24.65 -11.11
C LYS A 1024 -24.86 25.73 -11.90
N GLN A 1025 -26.07 26.08 -11.48
CA GLN A 1025 -26.92 27.00 -12.25
C GLN A 1025 -26.61 28.48 -11.98
N TYR A 1026 -26.43 28.87 -10.72
CA TYR A 1026 -26.27 30.27 -10.31
C TYR A 1026 -24.86 30.55 -9.75
N GLY A 1027 -23.98 29.56 -9.70
CA GLY A 1027 -22.70 29.66 -9.00
C GLY A 1027 -21.77 30.78 -9.50
N THR A 1028 -21.88 31.14 -10.78
CA THR A 1028 -21.14 32.24 -11.41
C THR A 1028 -21.91 33.57 -11.42
N ASP A 1029 -23.18 33.58 -10.99
CA ASP A 1029 -24.10 34.72 -11.10
C ASP A 1029 -24.71 35.08 -9.73
N ASN A 1030 -23.90 35.69 -8.85
CA ASN A 1030 -24.34 36.32 -7.59
C ASN A 1030 -25.16 35.41 -6.64
N LEU A 1031 -24.80 34.13 -6.53
CA LEU A 1031 -25.43 33.19 -5.59
C LEU A 1031 -24.97 33.44 -4.14
N PHE A 1032 -25.90 33.37 -3.19
CA PHE A 1032 -25.63 33.39 -1.75
C PHE A 1032 -26.21 32.14 -1.11
N ILE A 1033 -25.35 31.29 -0.52
CA ILE A 1033 -25.73 30.08 0.18
C ILE A 1033 -25.53 30.24 1.68
N GLY A 1034 -26.63 30.17 2.43
CA GLY A 1034 -26.62 30.09 3.89
C GLY A 1034 -26.72 28.66 4.38
N ALA A 1035 -25.90 28.25 5.35
CA ALA A 1035 -26.00 26.93 5.97
C ALA A 1035 -25.87 26.98 7.50
N HIS A 1036 -26.75 26.28 8.22
CA HIS A 1036 -26.77 26.22 9.68
C HIS A 1036 -26.70 24.79 10.19
N SER A 1037 -25.88 24.53 11.21
CA SER A 1037 -25.78 23.22 11.88
C SER A 1037 -25.52 22.08 10.87
N ARG A 1038 -26.33 21.00 10.83
CA ARG A 1038 -26.22 19.93 9.82
C ARG A 1038 -26.25 20.43 8.37
N GLY A 1039 -26.96 21.52 8.07
CA GLY A 1039 -26.98 22.10 6.72
C GLY A 1039 -25.58 22.43 6.19
N THR A 1040 -24.60 22.64 7.07
CA THR A 1040 -23.19 22.84 6.69
C THR A 1040 -22.53 21.56 6.14
N LEU A 1041 -22.91 20.37 6.61
CA LEU A 1041 -22.47 19.08 6.04
C LEU A 1041 -23.04 18.89 4.63
N THR A 1042 -24.31 19.25 4.41
CA THR A 1042 -24.95 19.22 3.08
C THR A 1042 -24.17 20.07 2.06
N ILE A 1043 -23.78 21.30 2.44
CA ILE A 1043 -23.01 22.19 1.57
C ILE A 1043 -21.57 21.69 1.37
N THR A 1044 -20.90 21.19 2.41
CA THR A 1044 -19.56 20.61 2.28
C THR A 1044 -19.54 19.39 1.35
N ASN A 1045 -20.53 18.51 1.46
CA ASN A 1045 -20.66 17.35 0.58
C ASN A 1045 -20.92 17.76 -0.88
N ALA A 1046 -21.71 18.81 -1.10
CA ALA A 1046 -21.93 19.40 -2.42
C ALA A 1046 -20.65 20.00 -3.02
N LEU A 1047 -19.88 20.76 -2.24
CA LEU A 1047 -18.60 21.34 -2.67
C LEU A 1047 -17.59 20.24 -3.03
N ASN A 1048 -17.42 19.23 -2.18
CA ASN A 1048 -16.52 18.11 -2.45
C ASN A 1048 -16.93 17.33 -3.71
N SER A 1049 -18.24 17.16 -3.94
CA SER A 1049 -18.73 16.51 -5.16
C SER A 1049 -18.49 17.34 -6.43
N LEU A 1050 -18.48 18.67 -6.31
CA LEU A 1050 -18.22 19.57 -7.43
C LEU A 1050 -16.73 19.75 -7.70
N ASP A 1051 -15.85 19.50 -6.73
CA ASP A 1051 -14.42 19.81 -6.75
C ASP A 1051 -13.56 18.90 -7.66
N ASN A 1052 -13.91 18.86 -8.95
CA ASN A 1052 -13.19 18.17 -10.01
C ASN A 1052 -12.53 19.15 -10.99
N LYS A 1053 -11.59 18.65 -11.80
CA LYS A 1053 -10.77 19.46 -12.71
C LYS A 1053 -11.58 20.40 -13.62
N GLU A 1054 -12.65 19.90 -14.24
CA GLU A 1054 -13.49 20.69 -15.16
C GLU A 1054 -14.17 21.86 -14.44
N ASN A 1055 -14.77 21.62 -13.28
CA ASN A 1055 -15.47 22.66 -12.52
C ASN A 1055 -14.50 23.69 -11.91
N ARG A 1056 -13.28 23.27 -11.55
CA ARG A 1056 -12.21 24.18 -11.10
C ARG A 1056 -11.76 25.09 -12.24
N GLU A 1057 -11.53 24.54 -13.43
CA GLU A 1057 -11.14 25.31 -14.62
C GLU A 1057 -12.24 26.31 -15.03
N ASN A 1058 -13.51 25.88 -14.96
CA ASN A 1058 -14.67 26.73 -15.26
C ASN A 1058 -15.00 27.76 -14.16
N LYS A 1059 -14.29 27.72 -13.01
CA LYS A 1059 -14.55 28.58 -11.85
C LYS A 1059 -16.04 28.63 -11.51
N LEU A 1060 -16.64 27.43 -11.44
CA LEU A 1060 -18.08 27.22 -11.37
C LEU A 1060 -18.77 28.05 -10.27
N LEU A 1061 -18.06 28.36 -9.18
CA LEU A 1061 -18.60 29.09 -8.03
C LEU A 1061 -18.05 30.52 -7.88
N SER A 1062 -17.44 31.09 -8.92
CA SER A 1062 -16.79 32.41 -8.89
C SER A 1062 -17.67 33.57 -8.43
N GLY A 1063 -18.99 33.49 -8.61
CA GLY A 1063 -19.95 34.50 -8.15
C GLY A 1063 -20.63 34.16 -6.81
N THR A 1064 -20.24 33.07 -6.14
CA THR A 1064 -20.93 32.51 -4.97
C THR A 1064 -20.35 33.00 -3.65
N ILE A 1065 -21.20 33.43 -2.72
CA ILE A 1065 -20.88 33.63 -1.30
C ILE A 1065 -21.48 32.50 -0.48
N ILE A 1066 -20.69 31.91 0.43
CA ILE A 1066 -21.17 30.89 1.38
C ILE A 1066 -20.98 31.38 2.81
N LYS A 1067 -22.06 31.35 3.60
CA LYS A 1067 -22.06 31.63 5.03
C LYS A 1067 -22.47 30.40 5.84
N MET A 1068 -21.58 29.94 6.73
CA MET A 1068 -21.81 28.80 7.61
C MET A 1068 -21.96 29.22 9.08
N VAL A 1069 -23.05 28.81 9.73
CA VAL A 1069 -23.44 29.24 11.07
C VAL A 1069 -23.56 28.02 12.00
N GLY A 1070 -22.90 28.04 13.16
CA GLY A 1070 -22.81 26.88 14.07
C GLY A 1070 -22.44 25.58 13.35
N PRO A 1071 -21.35 25.54 12.57
CA PRO A 1071 -21.10 24.49 11.58
C PRO A 1071 -20.77 23.12 12.19
N ALA A 1072 -21.50 22.08 11.82
CA ALA A 1072 -21.12 20.69 12.09
C ALA A 1072 -19.98 20.19 11.17
N ALA A 1073 -19.79 20.87 10.04
CA ALA A 1073 -18.73 20.60 9.06
C ALA A 1073 -17.37 21.14 9.52
N ASN A 1074 -16.28 20.64 8.91
CA ASN A 1074 -14.99 21.33 8.99
C ASN A 1074 -14.93 22.45 7.93
N VAL A 1075 -15.12 23.69 8.36
CA VAL A 1075 -15.25 24.85 7.45
C VAL A 1075 -13.94 25.15 6.73
N SER A 1076 -12.79 24.90 7.36
CA SER A 1076 -11.48 25.07 6.72
C SER A 1076 -11.29 24.09 5.54
N ARG A 1077 -11.77 22.85 5.67
CA ARG A 1077 -11.76 21.87 4.57
C ARG A 1077 -12.74 22.28 3.47
N ALA A 1078 -13.96 22.70 3.83
CA ALA A 1078 -14.95 23.17 2.88
C ALA A 1078 -14.46 24.39 2.08
N ASP A 1079 -13.78 25.34 2.72
CA ASP A 1079 -13.23 26.54 2.05
C ASP A 1079 -12.10 26.21 1.07
N ASN A 1080 -11.31 25.16 1.33
CA ASN A 1080 -10.32 24.69 0.35
C ASN A 1080 -11.00 24.19 -0.94
N ALA A 1081 -12.09 23.42 -0.85
CA ALA A 1081 -12.86 22.99 -2.02
C ALA A 1081 -13.52 24.19 -2.74
N LEU A 1082 -14.14 25.10 -1.98
CA LEU A 1082 -14.72 26.32 -2.53
C LEU A 1082 -13.69 27.19 -3.25
N SER A 1083 -12.49 27.31 -2.70
CA SER A 1083 -11.39 28.08 -3.29
C SER A 1083 -11.05 27.63 -4.71
N TYR A 1084 -10.88 26.32 -4.90
CA TYR A 1084 -10.59 25.76 -6.23
C TYR A 1084 -11.77 25.97 -7.18
N LEU A 1085 -13.00 25.86 -6.68
CA LEU A 1085 -14.22 26.10 -7.48
C LEU A 1085 -14.48 27.58 -7.81
N GLN A 1086 -13.96 28.52 -7.01
CA GLN A 1086 -14.07 29.96 -7.25
C GLN A 1086 -12.96 30.50 -8.14
N THR A 1087 -11.73 30.00 -7.96
CA THR A 1087 -10.53 30.63 -8.52
C THR A 1087 -9.74 29.74 -9.48
N GLY A 1088 -9.97 28.42 -9.45
CA GLY A 1088 -9.18 27.40 -10.14
C GLY A 1088 -7.97 26.92 -9.32
N GLU A 1089 -7.59 27.66 -8.28
CA GLU A 1089 -6.40 27.40 -7.46
C GLU A 1089 -6.72 27.54 -5.97
N LYS A 1090 -5.71 27.36 -5.12
CA LYS A 1090 -5.83 27.60 -3.68
C LYS A 1090 -5.74 29.10 -3.38
N ARG A 1091 -6.72 29.62 -2.65
CA ARG A 1091 -6.90 31.03 -2.29
C ARG A 1091 -5.75 31.47 -1.39
N ILE A 1092 -5.20 32.64 -1.68
CA ILE A 1092 -4.09 33.26 -0.93
C ILE A 1092 -4.49 34.55 -0.17
N SER A 1093 -5.75 35.00 -0.32
CA SER A 1093 -6.32 36.15 0.36
C SER A 1093 -7.64 35.77 1.04
N ALA A 1094 -8.23 36.64 1.87
CA ALA A 1094 -9.53 36.39 2.48
C ALA A 1094 -10.72 36.55 1.51
N GLU A 1095 -10.49 37.09 0.30
CA GLU A 1095 -11.54 37.43 -0.65
C GLU A 1095 -12.28 36.18 -1.14
N GLY A 1096 -13.60 36.15 -0.93
CA GLY A 1096 -14.49 35.04 -1.30
C GLY A 1096 -14.47 33.83 -0.33
N ALA A 1097 -13.69 33.88 0.74
CA ALA A 1097 -13.60 32.79 1.73
C ALA A 1097 -14.94 32.54 2.42
N ILE A 1098 -15.16 31.30 2.90
CA ILE A 1098 -16.38 30.98 3.65
C ILE A 1098 -16.49 31.88 4.88
N ARG A 1099 -17.61 32.58 5.00
CA ARG A 1099 -17.96 33.41 6.16
C ARG A 1099 -18.50 32.51 7.27
N ILE A 1100 -18.01 32.69 8.50
CA ILE A 1100 -18.34 31.82 9.63
C ILE A 1100 -18.85 32.61 10.85
N GLU A 1101 -19.94 32.13 11.44
CA GLU A 1101 -20.38 32.48 12.79
C GLU A 1101 -20.38 31.21 13.66
N ASN A 1102 -19.49 31.15 14.66
CA ASN A 1102 -19.36 30.01 15.56
C ASN A 1102 -19.07 30.46 16.99
N HIS A 1103 -19.90 30.05 17.95
CA HIS A 1103 -19.73 30.43 19.34
C HIS A 1103 -18.77 29.47 20.07
N GLN A 1104 -17.86 29.98 20.91
CA GLN A 1104 -16.83 29.16 21.59
C GLN A 1104 -17.41 28.00 22.42
N SER A 1105 -18.59 28.20 23.01
CA SER A 1105 -19.30 27.18 23.79
C SER A 1105 -20.28 26.34 22.96
N ASP A 1106 -20.37 26.55 21.64
CA ASP A 1106 -21.17 25.72 20.75
C ASP A 1106 -20.40 24.42 20.44
N VAL A 1107 -20.83 23.34 21.09
CA VAL A 1107 -20.20 22.02 20.98
C VAL A 1107 -20.35 21.39 19.59
N VAL A 1108 -21.32 21.82 18.79
CA VAL A 1108 -21.51 21.32 17.43
C VAL A 1108 -20.41 21.86 16.51
N GLY A 1109 -19.98 23.11 16.73
CA GLY A 1109 -18.94 23.76 15.92
C GLY A 1109 -17.52 23.71 16.46
N SER A 1110 -17.33 23.59 17.78
CA SER A 1110 -16.03 23.89 18.44
C SER A 1110 -15.28 22.67 19.05
N LEU A 1111 -15.79 21.44 18.98
CA LEU A 1111 -15.16 20.25 19.61
C LEU A 1111 -14.12 19.57 18.68
N PRO A 1112 -12.81 19.58 19.01
CA PRO A 1112 -11.74 19.25 18.06
C PRO A 1112 -11.59 17.77 17.70
N ILE A 1113 -12.16 16.83 18.47
CA ILE A 1113 -11.90 15.38 18.30
C ILE A 1113 -13.10 14.64 17.70
N ILE A 1114 -14.31 15.23 17.67
CA ILE A 1114 -15.53 14.54 17.17
C ILE A 1114 -16.37 15.40 16.21
N LEU A 1115 -16.46 16.73 16.35
CA LEU A 1115 -17.39 17.56 15.56
C LEU A 1115 -16.78 18.93 15.19
N GLY A 1116 -16.42 19.08 13.90
CA GLY A 1116 -16.08 20.35 13.24
C GLY A 1116 -14.70 20.93 13.59
N GLY A 1117 -14.40 21.14 14.88
CA GLY A 1117 -13.16 21.74 15.37
C GLY A 1117 -12.91 23.16 14.85
N ASN A 1118 -13.97 23.91 14.54
CA ASN A 1118 -13.87 25.22 13.90
C ASN A 1118 -13.50 26.31 14.91
N PRO A 1119 -12.74 27.35 14.48
CA PRO A 1119 -12.42 28.48 15.33
C PRO A 1119 -13.69 29.21 15.78
N ALA A 1120 -13.69 29.71 17.01
CA ALA A 1120 -14.78 30.53 17.52
C ALA A 1120 -14.67 31.96 17.00
N THR A 1121 -15.79 32.54 16.57
CA THR A 1121 -15.89 33.94 16.15
C THR A 1121 -16.56 34.83 17.19
N MET A 1122 -17.25 34.23 18.17
CA MET A 1122 -17.91 34.92 19.28
C MET A 1122 -17.80 34.11 20.59
N ASN A 1123 -17.85 34.80 21.73
CA ASN A 1123 -17.73 34.20 23.06
C ASN A 1123 -18.65 34.86 24.12
N ASP A 1124 -19.73 35.51 23.67
CA ASP A 1124 -20.67 36.22 24.52
C ASP A 1124 -21.30 35.31 25.61
N ASN A 1125 -21.18 35.74 26.87
CA ASN A 1125 -21.77 35.04 28.02
C ASN A 1125 -22.18 36.04 29.11
N TRP A 1126 -23.09 36.95 28.76
CA TRP A 1126 -23.45 38.13 29.56
C TRP A 1126 -24.13 37.80 30.91
N ASN A 1127 -24.76 36.62 31.03
CA ASN A 1127 -25.32 36.12 32.29
C ASN A 1127 -24.40 35.13 33.03
N ASN A 1128 -23.13 35.01 32.61
CA ASN A 1128 -22.09 34.16 33.21
C ASN A 1128 -22.52 32.70 33.47
N LYS A 1129 -23.21 32.07 32.50
CA LYS A 1129 -23.68 30.69 32.61
C LYS A 1129 -22.51 29.70 32.60
N ALA A 1130 -22.52 28.73 33.51
CA ALA A 1130 -21.53 27.66 33.60
C ALA A 1130 -21.59 26.70 32.39
N PHE A 1131 -20.45 26.09 32.02
CA PHE A 1131 -20.31 25.22 30.83
C PHE A 1131 -21.37 24.11 30.75
N GLY A 1132 -21.63 23.40 31.85
CA GLY A 1132 -22.65 22.33 31.87
C GLY A 1132 -24.08 22.83 31.63
N LYS A 1133 -24.42 24.04 32.06
CA LYS A 1133 -25.75 24.64 31.80
C LYS A 1133 -25.87 25.10 30.34
N LYS A 1134 -24.81 25.67 29.77
CA LYS A 1134 -24.76 26.02 28.33
C LYS A 1134 -24.86 24.78 27.43
N LEU A 1135 -24.27 23.66 27.86
CA LEU A 1135 -24.34 22.37 27.16
C LEU A 1135 -25.75 21.76 27.20
N LEU A 1136 -26.43 21.85 28.36
CA LEU A 1136 -27.83 21.43 28.49
C LEU A 1136 -28.79 22.30 27.67
N ASP A 1137 -28.57 23.62 27.65
CA ASP A 1137 -29.40 24.57 26.89
C ASP A 1137 -29.36 24.30 25.36
N ILE A 1138 -28.31 23.66 24.83
CA ILE A 1138 -28.22 23.26 23.39
C ILE A 1138 -29.20 22.14 23.03
N PHE A 1139 -29.55 21.27 24.00
CA PHE A 1139 -30.42 20.11 23.79
C PHE A 1139 -31.85 20.32 24.34
N GLY A 1140 -32.22 21.55 24.73
CA GLY A 1140 -33.56 21.91 25.21
C GLY A 1140 -34.28 22.93 24.33
N ASP A 1141 -35.57 23.17 24.59
CA ASP A 1141 -36.45 24.00 23.74
C ASP A 1141 -36.27 25.55 23.88
N ASN A 1142 -35.22 26.02 24.58
CA ASN A 1142 -34.98 27.44 24.86
C ASN A 1142 -33.87 28.04 23.98
N SER A 1143 -33.61 29.36 24.10
CA SER A 1143 -32.50 29.98 23.35
C SER A 1143 -31.15 29.44 23.84
N SER A 1144 -30.22 29.23 22.92
CA SER A 1144 -28.93 28.60 23.17
C SER A 1144 -27.83 29.22 22.32
N VAL A 1145 -26.57 28.95 22.68
CA VAL A 1145 -25.42 29.38 21.87
C VAL A 1145 -25.44 28.85 20.43
N HIS A 1146 -26.22 27.80 20.14
CA HIS A 1146 -26.31 27.17 18.81
C HIS A 1146 -27.41 27.79 17.92
N ASN A 1147 -28.35 28.57 18.48
CA ASN A 1147 -29.49 29.15 17.75
C ASN A 1147 -29.57 30.70 17.82
N CYS A 1148 -28.63 31.35 18.50
CA CYS A 1148 -28.54 32.80 18.73
C CYS A 1148 -27.55 33.53 17.81
N TYR A 1149 -27.54 33.18 16.53
CA TYR A 1149 -26.69 33.77 15.49
C TYR A 1149 -27.44 34.81 14.62
N GLY A 1150 -26.71 35.55 13.76
CA GLY A 1150 -27.29 36.52 12.82
C GLY A 1150 -27.96 37.72 13.50
N LEU A 1151 -29.20 38.05 13.11
CA LEU A 1151 -30.00 39.11 13.76
C LEU A 1151 -30.36 38.77 15.22
N GLY A 1152 -30.24 37.50 15.62
CA GLY A 1152 -30.65 37.02 16.93
C GLY A 1152 -32.14 37.16 17.22
N GLN A 1153 -32.51 36.88 18.46
CA GLN A 1153 -33.86 37.03 19.00
C GLN A 1153 -33.76 37.79 20.32
N ARG A 1154 -34.85 38.45 20.72
CA ARG A 1154 -34.91 39.16 22.02
C ARG A 1154 -34.55 38.22 23.18
N GLN A 1155 -35.00 36.97 23.10
CA GLN A 1155 -34.69 35.92 24.06
C GLN A 1155 -33.19 35.66 24.21
N CYS A 1156 -32.38 35.77 23.15
CA CYS A 1156 -30.93 35.57 23.22
C CYS A 1156 -30.26 36.61 24.13
N GLY A 1157 -30.78 37.85 24.16
CA GLY A 1157 -30.33 38.89 25.08
C GLY A 1157 -30.79 38.66 26.52
N GLU A 1158 -32.02 38.17 26.70
CA GLU A 1158 -32.58 37.86 28.02
C GLU A 1158 -31.89 36.64 28.67
N ASP A 1159 -31.59 35.60 27.90
CA ASP A 1159 -30.90 34.39 28.35
C ASP A 1159 -29.38 34.56 28.47
N GLY A 1160 -28.84 35.69 28.02
CA GLY A 1160 -27.45 36.11 28.21
C GLY A 1160 -26.46 35.59 27.18
N TYR A 1161 -26.96 35.13 26.02
CA TYR A 1161 -26.16 34.71 24.86
C TYR A 1161 -25.86 35.85 23.88
N ARG A 1162 -26.52 37.00 24.04
CA ARG A 1162 -26.21 38.29 23.40
C ARG A 1162 -26.37 39.44 24.40
N LYS A 1163 -25.94 40.64 24.05
CA LYS A 1163 -26.24 41.86 24.82
C LYS A 1163 -27.76 42.12 24.80
N LYS A 1164 -28.32 42.56 25.92
CA LYS A 1164 -29.77 42.83 26.04
C LYS A 1164 -30.20 43.87 24.98
N ASP A 1165 -31.26 43.55 24.24
CA ASP A 1165 -31.83 44.33 23.13
C ASP A 1165 -30.95 44.47 21.86
N ASP A 1166 -29.90 43.65 21.70
CA ASP A 1166 -29.08 43.61 20.48
C ASP A 1166 -29.69 42.68 19.40
N LEU A 1167 -30.48 43.29 18.51
CA LEU A 1167 -31.11 42.63 17.34
C LEU A 1167 -30.40 42.93 16.02
N ARG A 1168 -29.16 43.42 16.07
CA ARG A 1168 -28.38 43.75 14.88
C ARG A 1168 -27.72 42.50 14.31
N MET A 1169 -27.50 42.49 13.00
CA MET A 1169 -26.79 41.41 12.34
C MET A 1169 -25.35 41.35 12.87
N ASN A 1170 -24.93 40.19 13.37
CA ASN A 1170 -23.56 39.98 13.85
C ASN A 1170 -22.53 40.24 12.75
N LYS A 1171 -21.35 40.77 13.12
CA LYS A 1171 -20.22 40.89 12.19
C LYS A 1171 -19.58 39.52 11.97
N GLU A 1172 -19.72 39.01 10.77
CA GLU A 1172 -19.16 37.74 10.30
C GLU A 1172 -17.62 37.83 10.17
N LYS A 1173 -16.93 36.69 10.27
CA LYS A 1173 -15.48 36.59 10.01
C LYS A 1173 -15.18 35.58 8.90
N ASN A 1174 -14.07 35.75 8.20
CA ASN A 1174 -13.63 34.80 7.18
C ASN A 1174 -12.83 33.65 7.79
N ILE A 1175 -13.11 32.42 7.38
CA ILE A 1175 -12.36 31.25 7.88
C ILE A 1175 -10.87 31.30 7.53
N PHE A 1176 -10.52 31.91 6.39
CA PHE A 1176 -9.14 32.10 5.95
C PHE A 1176 -8.33 32.96 6.93
N GLU A 1177 -8.90 34.07 7.41
CA GLU A 1177 -8.26 34.99 8.38
C GLU A 1177 -8.11 34.32 9.75
N LEU A 1178 -9.12 33.57 10.18
CA LEU A 1178 -9.10 32.83 11.45
C LEU A 1178 -8.03 31.73 11.47
N ASN A 1179 -7.75 31.12 10.33
CA ASN A 1179 -6.67 30.13 10.18
C ASN A 1179 -5.27 30.77 10.05
N ASN A 1180 -5.19 32.07 9.69
CA ASN A 1180 -3.94 32.78 9.43
C ASN A 1180 -3.84 34.12 10.21
N PRO A 1181 -3.83 34.10 11.57
CA PRO A 1181 -3.97 35.31 12.40
C PRO A 1181 -2.78 36.29 12.37
N LYS A 1182 -1.76 36.08 11.51
CA LYS A 1182 -0.53 36.90 11.44
C LYS A 1182 -0.54 38.01 10.38
N GLN A 1183 -1.63 38.23 9.64
CA GLN A 1183 -1.73 39.29 8.62
C GLN A 1183 -2.49 40.56 9.06
N GLU A 1184 -3.05 40.59 10.27
CA GLU A 1184 -3.50 41.86 10.90
C GLU A 1184 -2.39 42.43 11.80
N LYS A 1185 -1.38 43.05 11.17
CA LYS A 1185 -0.58 44.12 11.77
C LYS A 1185 0.03 45.02 10.72
#